data_AF-A0AB34FG84-F1
#
_entry.id   AF-A0AB34FG84-F1
#
_cell.length_a   1.000
_cell.length_b   1.000
_cell.length_c   1.000
_cell.angle_alpha   90.00
_cell.angle_beta   90.00
_cell.angle_gamma   90.00
#
_symmetry.space_group_name_H-M   'P 1'
#
loop_
_entity.id
_entity.type
_entity.pdbx_description
1 polymer ?
#
loop_
_entity_poly.entity_id
_entity_poly.type
_entity_poly.pdbx_seq_one_letter_code
_entity_poly.pdbx_strand_id
1 'polypeptide(L)'
;MGLKDDICKRCIAKDKNKEDEPWFFSAQNQLDFGSIPAFLPQLTKVEEMLIAPVHVFVNVMQVRGQQYKYRGHIVHFLRDVGKVRQFRVRRCCLQQWLDFLSNNHPGYRDITVCQKRMSVLPEDGDVLDQVATVEVTDPLSANLGDIGNDDIEPDEVDQSAVPDLLPEDTEMEALHSHVLDEERDSIQTCREWHLIFSRYSPCRPNAISGLSGVAFNPVWDVASTYEFLMDRLEEWKATAENHPDPEHFKVNINLGWDKLNEYYTKLDEMPAYYSAILNPVSRWGYFENTWTDQSQLPWLQEAKRMVRKLWEEEYKTLPVLSMRDEEPPLKRLKVMSALERHRAYRTSTLPARASSCQGSLDADHDEYDHWLSNSDPKNDPLVTDPLQYWWEKRSSYPRLSRMALDILSIPPIDTEGKDVWSEESGALFLANIGDTDFRCSSKIKATTPSNKELDNCNDASDNVLRNPTYLAPVRTVPNLELSDSATASIVVKNSTAESKVRIFHRVGKDWTYVTPNYTFHGQDLRAGLDLGIDARDVRRPDAWDGRATLELTVEDGGEVAKDSVTLRVAPVMVHHHGQLLEQVLATAGGNSTVQNIFVQVLRELTARAGVKKPLFAFNMSDSPEGFDPWAQDFFEAGYTSIPGPDGPIVLRIMVRSAQDDRWAGRLVFRDLRSNSVGAVQHHVSGDTTDSTGNLETIPPYTHNGKSYPAGRIVMGSQFGVKPLIVKFFEAQEVQTPVEINTSWLRVGHTDEFMQFLPANNRLGWVMAVSDPLAGLRILENAQKAGHGKVMALSRPSFATDGISRCLPNDTIEEVLSKANFTGIQEYCADNIQANIEIIKRETGITDNGIIRIPSLFYSQPWTCEIDTKTLNIIEAAGHMTKVNLLRRQSDAIQVTAFYPETINGIVLSNSQYVAPNPWGPIIDGKDIIAEAVSAAYAKINYNVSYMDDWFSHHTGDGEVHCGSNAIRDAFAQWW
;
A
#
# COMPACT_ATOMS: atom_id res chain seq x y z
N MET A 1 -9.00 -43.42 -25.92
CA MET A 1 -7.93 -42.71 -26.66
C MET A 1 -8.09 -42.70 -28.19
N GLY A 2 -9.16 -43.22 -28.81
CA GLY A 2 -9.37 -43.07 -30.27
C GLY A 2 -8.15 -43.48 -31.11
N LEU A 3 -7.49 -44.57 -30.71
CA LEU A 3 -6.26 -45.07 -31.30
C LEU A 3 -6.58 -45.72 -32.66
N LYS A 4 -5.69 -45.55 -33.62
CA LYS A 4 -5.69 -46.29 -34.87
C LYS A 4 -4.32 -46.95 -34.99
N ASP A 5 -4.29 -48.27 -35.15
CA ASP A 5 -3.06 -49.07 -35.15
C ASP A 5 -2.21 -48.83 -33.88
N ASP A 6 -2.88 -48.79 -32.73
CA ASP A 6 -2.32 -48.52 -31.38
C ASP A 6 -1.64 -47.16 -31.17
N ILE A 7 -1.75 -46.23 -32.12
CA ILE A 7 -1.14 -44.89 -32.06
C ILE A 7 -2.23 -43.81 -31.94
N CYS A 8 -2.00 -42.78 -31.12
CA CYS A 8 -2.98 -41.70 -30.91
C CYS A 8 -3.04 -40.73 -32.09
N LYS A 9 -4.23 -40.16 -32.36
CA LYS A 9 -4.49 -39.26 -33.49
C LYS A 9 -3.50 -38.09 -33.62
N ARG A 10 -2.99 -37.58 -32.48
CA ARG A 10 -2.06 -36.44 -32.44
C ARG A 10 -0.63 -36.86 -32.83
N CYS A 11 -0.20 -38.06 -32.45
CA CYS A 11 1.07 -38.66 -32.86
C CYS A 11 1.07 -38.99 -34.37
N ILE A 12 -0.03 -39.58 -34.86
CA ILE A 12 -0.23 -39.82 -36.31
C ILE A 12 -0.18 -38.51 -37.11
N ALA A 13 -0.72 -37.42 -36.56
CA ALA A 13 -0.68 -36.11 -37.21
C ALA A 13 0.73 -35.49 -37.22
N LYS A 14 1.50 -35.65 -36.15
CA LYS A 14 2.86 -35.11 -36.00
C LYS A 14 3.87 -35.81 -36.92
N ASP A 15 3.72 -37.11 -37.15
CA ASP A 15 4.68 -37.91 -37.91
C ASP A 15 4.25 -38.22 -39.36
N LYS A 16 3.13 -37.62 -39.81
CA LYS A 16 2.51 -37.90 -41.12
C LYS A 16 3.43 -37.70 -42.33
N ASN A 17 4.55 -37.00 -42.16
CA ASN A 17 5.55 -36.69 -43.20
C ASN A 17 6.96 -37.24 -42.90
N LYS A 18 7.10 -38.14 -41.92
CA LYS A 18 8.39 -38.70 -41.49
C LYS A 18 8.44 -40.21 -41.80
N GLU A 19 8.55 -40.57 -43.07
CA GLU A 19 8.42 -41.96 -43.54
C GLU A 19 9.55 -42.89 -43.04
N ASP A 20 10.70 -42.34 -42.60
CA ASP A 20 11.89 -43.11 -42.19
C ASP A 20 12.12 -43.15 -40.66
N GLU A 21 11.25 -42.54 -39.84
CA GLU A 21 11.37 -42.52 -38.38
C GLU A 21 10.25 -43.34 -37.71
N PRO A 22 10.52 -44.05 -36.58
CA PRO A 22 9.48 -44.76 -35.84
C PRO A 22 8.44 -43.79 -35.26
N TRP A 23 7.15 -44.13 -35.38
CA TRP A 23 6.03 -43.32 -34.90
C TRP A 23 6.17 -42.94 -33.42
N PHE A 24 5.82 -41.70 -33.09
CA PHE A 24 5.83 -41.13 -31.74
C PHE A 24 4.93 -41.97 -30.82
N PHE A 25 5.48 -42.41 -29.68
CA PHE A 25 4.87 -43.36 -28.74
C PHE A 25 4.45 -44.70 -29.38
N SER A 26 5.39 -45.41 -29.99
CA SER A 26 5.14 -46.72 -30.61
C SER A 26 6.02 -47.82 -30.03
N ALA A 27 5.61 -49.08 -30.24
CA ALA A 27 6.44 -50.22 -29.88
C ALA A 27 7.80 -50.21 -30.61
N GLN A 28 7.88 -49.55 -31.77
CA GLN A 28 9.09 -49.47 -32.61
C GLN A 28 10.17 -48.54 -32.04
N ASN A 29 9.80 -47.54 -31.22
CA ASN A 29 10.75 -46.71 -30.47
C ASN A 29 10.76 -47.03 -28.97
N GLN A 30 10.22 -48.19 -28.56
CA GLN A 30 10.16 -48.63 -27.16
C GLN A 30 9.42 -47.66 -26.22
N LEU A 31 8.54 -46.81 -26.76
CA LEU A 31 7.73 -45.85 -26.00
C LEU A 31 6.25 -46.28 -25.89
N ASP A 32 5.90 -47.49 -26.33
CA ASP A 32 4.60 -48.11 -26.12
C ASP A 32 4.65 -48.98 -24.85
N PHE A 33 3.90 -48.57 -23.84
CA PHE A 33 3.86 -49.18 -22.51
C PHE A 33 3.06 -50.49 -22.46
N GLY A 34 2.42 -50.89 -23.57
CA GLY A 34 1.57 -52.08 -23.64
C GLY A 34 0.35 -52.01 -22.69
N SER A 35 -0.40 -53.11 -22.62
CA SER A 35 -1.52 -53.23 -21.68
C SER A 35 -1.02 -53.71 -20.31
N ILE A 36 -1.30 -52.93 -19.27
CA ILE A 36 -1.02 -53.32 -17.88
C ILE A 36 -1.84 -54.59 -17.57
N PRO A 37 -1.19 -55.70 -17.15
CA PRO A 37 -1.92 -56.90 -16.81
C PRO A 37 -2.94 -56.67 -15.70
N ALA A 38 -4.17 -57.15 -15.89
CA ALA A 38 -5.28 -56.93 -14.96
C ALA A 38 -5.08 -57.50 -13.54
N PHE A 39 -4.06 -58.34 -13.33
CA PHE A 39 -3.72 -58.88 -12.01
C PHE A 39 -2.86 -57.93 -11.16
N LEU A 40 -2.28 -56.88 -11.75
CA LEU A 40 -1.50 -55.90 -10.99
C LEU A 40 -2.42 -54.88 -10.32
N PRO A 41 -2.13 -54.50 -9.06
CA PRO A 41 -2.92 -53.49 -8.36
C PRO A 41 -2.72 -52.11 -8.98
N GLN A 42 -3.73 -51.24 -9.02
CA GLN A 42 -3.51 -49.83 -9.38
C GLN A 42 -2.62 -49.16 -8.34
N LEU A 43 -1.63 -48.39 -8.78
CA LEU A 43 -0.75 -47.61 -7.92
C LEU A 43 -1.31 -46.20 -7.67
N THR A 44 -1.03 -45.63 -6.51
CA THR A 44 -1.18 -44.19 -6.26
C THR A 44 -0.02 -43.43 -6.91
N LYS A 45 -0.15 -42.11 -7.14
CA LYS A 45 0.96 -41.29 -7.68
C LYS A 45 2.23 -41.40 -6.85
N VAL A 46 2.12 -41.49 -5.52
CA VAL A 46 3.27 -41.65 -4.62
C VAL A 46 3.89 -43.04 -4.77
N GLU A 47 3.07 -44.08 -4.93
CA GLU A 47 3.56 -45.43 -5.18
C GLU A 47 4.26 -45.56 -6.55
N GLU A 48 3.75 -44.89 -7.59
CA GLU A 48 4.41 -44.78 -8.90
C GLU A 48 5.78 -44.10 -8.80
N MET A 49 5.86 -43.00 -8.03
CA MET A 49 7.11 -42.28 -7.77
C MET A 49 8.16 -43.16 -7.06
N LEU A 50 7.73 -44.02 -6.13
CA LEU A 50 8.62 -44.87 -5.33
C LEU A 50 9.25 -46.02 -6.13
N ILE A 51 8.63 -46.46 -7.23
CA ILE A 51 9.14 -47.56 -8.07
C ILE A 51 9.76 -47.10 -9.37
N ALA A 52 9.53 -45.85 -9.79
CA ALA A 52 10.11 -45.32 -11.03
C ALA A 52 11.66 -45.23 -10.93
N PRO A 53 12.43 -45.79 -11.88
CA PRO A 53 13.89 -45.77 -11.86
C PRO A 53 14.44 -44.37 -12.06
N VAL A 54 13.69 -43.51 -12.75
CA VAL A 54 13.87 -42.07 -12.78
C VAL A 54 12.49 -41.43 -12.78
N HIS A 55 12.34 -40.37 -11.98
CA HIS A 55 11.13 -39.57 -11.90
C HIS A 55 11.46 -38.12 -12.30
N VAL A 56 10.63 -37.52 -13.16
CA VAL A 56 10.80 -36.12 -13.54
C VAL A 56 10.20 -35.25 -12.46
N PHE A 57 11.06 -34.56 -11.71
CA PHE A 57 10.65 -33.55 -10.76
C PHE A 57 10.86 -32.16 -11.38
N VAL A 58 9.78 -31.40 -11.55
CA VAL A 58 9.87 -29.97 -11.88
C VAL A 58 9.78 -29.20 -10.57
N ASN A 59 10.93 -28.75 -10.08
CA ASN A 59 11.02 -27.97 -8.86
C ASN A 59 10.92 -26.48 -9.21
N VAL A 60 9.85 -25.81 -8.76
CA VAL A 60 9.66 -24.37 -8.92
C VAL A 60 9.82 -23.74 -7.53
N MET A 61 10.88 -22.98 -7.32
CA MET A 61 11.19 -22.35 -6.02
C MET A 61 11.28 -20.82 -6.13
N GLN A 62 10.97 -20.14 -5.00
CA GLN A 62 10.79 -18.69 -4.86
C GLN A 62 12.09 -17.93 -4.55
N VAL A 63 12.13 -16.66 -4.97
CA VAL A 63 13.01 -15.59 -4.48
C VAL A 63 12.09 -14.41 -4.21
N ARG A 64 12.13 -13.86 -2.99
CA ARG A 64 11.31 -12.72 -2.59
C ARG A 64 11.75 -11.47 -3.35
N GLY A 65 10.80 -10.82 -4.00
CA GLY A 65 10.96 -9.51 -4.60
C GLY A 65 10.04 -9.33 -5.79
N GLN A 66 9.12 -8.36 -5.68
CA GLN A 66 8.20 -7.83 -6.69
C GLN A 66 6.77 -8.39 -6.63
N GLN A 67 5.91 -7.71 -5.88
CA GLN A 67 4.44 -7.78 -5.95
C GLN A 67 3.93 -6.37 -6.28
N TYR A 68 3.06 -6.22 -7.29
CA TYR A 68 2.46 -4.93 -7.69
C TYR A 68 1.00 -4.82 -7.23
N LYS A 69 0.63 -3.57 -6.90
CA LYS A 69 -0.66 -3.10 -6.38
C LYS A 69 -1.85 -3.43 -7.28
N TYR A 70 -2.92 -3.92 -6.65
CA TYR A 70 -4.21 -4.21 -7.27
C TYR A 70 -5.03 -2.94 -7.52
N ARG A 71 -5.72 -2.86 -8.66
CA ARG A 71 -6.89 -2.00 -8.86
C ARG A 71 -8.14 -2.88 -8.86
N GLY A 72 -8.86 -2.86 -7.74
CA GLY A 72 -10.06 -3.67 -7.51
C GLY A 72 -9.84 -4.68 -6.38
N HIS A 73 -10.62 -4.55 -5.31
CA HIS A 73 -10.65 -5.53 -4.23
C HIS A 73 -11.38 -6.79 -4.71
N ILE A 74 -10.67 -7.73 -5.32
CA ILE A 74 -11.24 -9.06 -5.60
C ILE A 74 -10.37 -10.07 -4.87
N VAL A 75 -10.83 -10.50 -3.70
CA VAL A 75 -10.35 -11.75 -3.11
C VAL A 75 -10.95 -12.87 -3.94
N HIS A 76 -10.14 -13.85 -4.33
CA HIS A 76 -10.59 -15.09 -4.97
C HIS A 76 -10.56 -16.22 -3.93
N PHE A 77 -11.64 -17.00 -3.87
CA PHE A 77 -11.65 -18.31 -3.22
C PHE A 77 -11.34 -19.41 -4.26
N LEU A 78 -10.64 -20.47 -3.84
CA LEU A 78 -10.14 -21.57 -4.66
C LEU A 78 -11.09 -22.05 -5.78
N ARG A 79 -10.50 -22.31 -6.96
CA ARG A 79 -11.08 -23.14 -8.03
C ARG A 79 -10.69 -24.63 -7.88
N ASP A 80 -9.69 -24.92 -7.06
CA ASP A 80 -9.22 -26.27 -6.77
C ASP A 80 -9.40 -26.50 -5.27
N VAL A 81 -10.62 -26.86 -4.88
CA VAL A 81 -10.86 -27.51 -3.59
C VAL A 81 -9.98 -28.74 -3.61
N GLY A 82 -8.81 -28.63 -2.96
CA GLY A 82 -7.71 -29.54 -3.17
C GLY A 82 -8.20 -30.99 -3.23
N LYS A 83 -7.98 -31.64 -4.37
CA LYS A 83 -7.81 -33.10 -4.36
C LYS A 83 -6.78 -33.38 -3.26
N VAL A 84 -7.26 -33.76 -2.09
CA VAL A 84 -6.47 -34.28 -0.98
C VAL A 84 -5.52 -35.30 -1.59
N ARG A 85 -4.24 -34.93 -1.76
CA ARG A 85 -3.25 -35.89 -2.23
C ARG A 85 -3.06 -36.86 -1.08
N GLN A 86 -3.68 -38.02 -1.18
CA GLN A 86 -3.42 -39.12 -0.27
C GLN A 86 -1.97 -39.55 -0.48
N PHE A 87 -1.07 -39.28 0.47
CA PHE A 87 0.30 -39.82 0.51
C PHE A 87 0.29 -41.29 0.98
N ARG A 88 -0.74 -42.01 0.57
CA ARG A 88 -0.97 -43.39 0.95
C ARG A 88 -0.09 -44.32 0.13
N VAL A 89 0.64 -45.18 0.82
CA VAL A 89 1.53 -46.19 0.26
C VAL A 89 1.12 -47.57 0.77
N ARG A 90 1.02 -48.53 -0.14
CA ARG A 90 0.76 -49.95 0.13
C ARG A 90 1.99 -50.77 -0.27
N ARG A 91 2.71 -51.26 0.74
CA ARG A 91 3.92 -52.07 0.57
C ARG A 91 3.68 -53.28 -0.33
N CYS A 92 2.55 -53.96 -0.18
CA CYS A 92 2.22 -55.15 -0.97
C CYS A 92 2.02 -54.82 -2.46
N CYS A 93 1.49 -53.65 -2.79
CA CYS A 93 1.31 -53.19 -4.16
C CYS A 93 2.65 -52.86 -4.82
N LEU A 94 3.53 -52.15 -4.11
CA LEU A 94 4.89 -51.83 -4.57
C LEU A 94 5.72 -53.09 -4.84
N GLN A 95 5.66 -54.07 -3.93
CA GLN A 95 6.38 -55.33 -4.09
C GLN A 95 5.93 -56.08 -5.34
N GLN A 96 4.62 -56.21 -5.56
CA GLN A 96 4.07 -56.87 -6.75
C GLN A 96 4.50 -56.18 -8.05
N TRP A 97 4.52 -54.85 -8.06
CA TRP A 97 4.97 -54.09 -9.24
C TRP A 97 6.46 -54.24 -9.49
N LEU A 98 7.31 -54.13 -8.47
CA LEU A 98 8.75 -54.30 -8.61
C LEU A 98 9.14 -55.73 -9.06
N ASP A 99 8.44 -56.74 -8.54
CA ASP A 99 8.62 -58.13 -8.97
C ASP A 99 8.15 -58.32 -10.41
N PHE A 100 7.05 -57.70 -10.81
CA PHE A 100 6.60 -57.75 -12.19
C PHE A 100 7.58 -57.04 -13.14
N LEU A 101 7.99 -55.82 -12.80
CA LEU A 101 8.86 -54.99 -13.62
C LEU A 101 10.26 -55.62 -13.78
N SER A 102 10.85 -56.13 -12.70
CA SER A 102 12.15 -56.82 -12.76
C SER A 102 12.16 -58.04 -13.67
N ASN A 103 11.04 -58.78 -13.72
CA ASN A 103 10.91 -59.98 -14.55
C ASN A 103 10.52 -59.68 -16.00
N ASN A 104 9.83 -58.57 -16.28
CA ASN A 104 9.16 -58.34 -17.57
C ASN A 104 9.61 -57.07 -18.31
N HIS A 105 10.19 -56.08 -17.63
CA HIS A 105 10.54 -54.79 -18.22
C HIS A 105 12.06 -54.63 -18.38
N PRO A 106 12.59 -54.43 -19.62
CA PRO A 106 14.03 -54.29 -19.87
C PRO A 106 14.75 -53.28 -18.96
N GLY A 107 14.12 -52.13 -18.71
CA GLY A 107 14.65 -51.08 -17.82
C GLY A 107 14.67 -51.39 -16.32
N TYR A 108 14.17 -52.56 -15.89
CA TYR A 108 14.15 -52.99 -14.49
C TYR A 108 14.86 -54.34 -14.27
N ARG A 109 15.39 -54.97 -15.32
CA ARG A 109 16.04 -56.29 -15.25
C ARG A 109 17.27 -56.33 -14.36
N ASP A 110 17.90 -55.18 -14.15
CA ASP A 110 19.13 -55.04 -13.37
C ASP A 110 18.87 -54.50 -11.95
N ILE A 111 17.59 -54.37 -11.56
CA ILE A 111 17.16 -53.86 -10.25
C ILE A 111 16.95 -55.06 -9.31
N THR A 112 17.71 -55.10 -8.22
CA THR A 112 17.43 -56.00 -7.07
C THR A 112 16.45 -55.29 -6.15
N VAL A 113 15.51 -55.96 -5.47
CA VAL A 113 14.58 -55.31 -4.49
C VAL A 113 15.16 -55.33 -3.06
N CYS A 114 15.30 -54.19 -2.37
CA CYS A 114 15.87 -54.12 -1.01
C CYS A 114 14.78 -54.35 0.02
N GLN A 115 14.75 -55.56 0.57
CA GLN A 115 13.73 -55.93 1.55
C GLN A 115 13.82 -55.13 2.86
N LYS A 116 15.02 -54.66 3.25
CA LYS A 116 15.21 -53.80 4.43
C LYS A 116 14.59 -52.41 4.26
N ARG A 117 14.52 -51.90 3.02
CA ARG A 117 13.84 -50.62 2.70
C ARG A 117 12.34 -50.82 2.47
N MET A 118 11.93 -51.96 1.91
CA MET A 118 10.51 -52.31 1.82
C MET A 118 9.87 -52.44 3.21
N SER A 119 10.62 -52.91 4.22
CA SER A 119 10.09 -53.08 5.59
C SER A 119 9.85 -51.79 6.38
N VAL A 120 10.35 -50.63 5.94
CA VAL A 120 10.09 -49.33 6.60
C VAL A 120 8.83 -48.63 6.08
N LEU A 121 8.35 -48.96 4.86
CA LEU A 121 7.07 -48.44 4.34
C LEU A 121 5.89 -49.10 5.06
N PRO A 122 4.76 -48.43 5.32
CA PRO A 122 3.60 -49.06 5.95
C PRO A 122 3.01 -50.19 5.09
N GLU A 123 2.37 -51.19 5.71
CA GLU A 123 1.59 -52.22 4.98
C GLU A 123 0.53 -51.57 4.08
N ASP A 124 -0.20 -50.61 4.65
CA ASP A 124 -1.16 -49.73 3.99
C ASP A 124 -1.36 -48.50 4.88
N GLY A 125 -0.80 -47.34 4.51
CA GLY A 125 -0.86 -46.15 5.36
C GLY A 125 -0.28 -44.89 4.72
N ASP A 126 -0.48 -43.75 5.38
CA ASP A 126 0.06 -42.44 4.98
C ASP A 126 1.55 -42.34 5.34
N VAL A 127 2.35 -41.75 4.45
CA VAL A 127 3.79 -41.49 4.66
C VAL A 127 4.14 -40.01 4.74
N LEU A 128 3.16 -39.10 4.87
CA LEU A 128 3.38 -37.66 4.96
C LEU A 128 4.36 -37.28 6.08
N ASP A 129 4.24 -37.89 7.27
CA ASP A 129 5.12 -37.65 8.42
C ASP A 129 6.54 -38.23 8.24
N GLN A 130 6.77 -39.02 7.18
CA GLN A 130 8.08 -39.56 6.80
C GLN A 130 8.76 -38.69 5.73
N VAL A 131 8.09 -37.63 5.26
CA VAL A 131 8.64 -36.60 4.39
C VAL A 131 9.15 -35.46 5.27
N ALA A 132 10.44 -35.13 5.20
CA ALA A 132 11.04 -34.10 6.05
C ALA A 132 10.45 -32.71 5.74
N THR A 133 9.96 -32.01 6.77
CA THR A 133 9.76 -30.55 6.77
C THR A 133 11.08 -29.87 7.08
N VAL A 134 11.56 -29.00 6.18
CA VAL A 134 12.78 -28.20 6.40
C VAL A 134 12.41 -26.90 7.13
N GLU A 135 12.83 -26.77 8.39
CA GLU A 135 13.02 -25.46 9.03
C GLU A 135 14.47 -25.01 8.77
N VAL A 136 14.65 -23.96 7.98
CA VAL A 136 15.98 -23.42 7.68
C VAL A 136 16.49 -22.66 8.91
N THR A 137 17.51 -23.21 9.57
CA THR A 137 18.30 -22.53 10.61
C THR A 137 19.70 -22.20 10.06
N ASP A 138 20.15 -20.99 10.36
CA ASP A 138 21.32 -20.28 9.84
C ASP A 138 22.65 -20.86 10.41
N PRO A 139 23.70 -21.15 9.60
CA PRO A 139 25.03 -21.44 10.15
C PRO A 139 26.12 -20.42 9.79
N LEU A 140 26.74 -19.98 10.88
CA LEU A 140 27.98 -19.22 11.12
C LEU A 140 29.16 -19.39 10.15
N SER A 141 29.87 -18.26 10.01
CA SER A 141 31.13 -17.93 9.33
C SER A 141 32.32 -18.90 9.45
N ALA A 142 33.08 -19.07 8.36
CA ALA A 142 34.53 -19.33 8.40
C ALA A 142 35.31 -18.86 7.13
N ASN A 143 36.15 -17.84 7.35
CA ASN A 143 37.48 -17.56 6.78
C ASN A 143 37.76 -17.62 5.26
N LEU A 144 37.84 -16.43 4.64
CA LEU A 144 38.66 -16.17 3.44
C LEU A 144 40.03 -15.61 3.83
N GLY A 145 41.07 -16.12 3.16
CA GLY A 145 42.46 -15.72 3.32
C GLY A 145 42.81 -14.43 2.56
N ASP A 146 43.36 -13.50 3.35
CA ASP A 146 44.28 -12.39 3.09
C ASP A 146 44.89 -12.21 1.68
N ILE A 147 44.52 -11.11 0.99
CA ILE A 147 45.42 -10.30 0.14
C ILE A 147 45.00 -8.82 0.29
N GLY A 148 45.93 -7.98 0.77
CA GLY A 148 45.64 -6.65 1.30
C GLY A 148 45.85 -5.42 0.40
N ASN A 149 45.47 -4.30 1.06
CA ASN A 149 45.70 -2.86 0.84
C ASN A 149 44.89 -2.12 -0.24
N ASP A 150 44.31 -0.93 -0.01
CA ASP A 150 44.09 -0.08 1.17
C ASP A 150 43.03 0.99 0.78
N ASP A 151 42.33 1.53 1.79
CA ASP A 151 41.58 2.80 1.87
C ASP A 151 40.15 2.93 1.31
N ILE A 152 39.16 2.38 2.04
CA ILE A 152 37.76 2.89 2.12
C ILE A 152 37.27 2.75 3.58
N GLU A 153 36.85 3.87 4.21
CA GLU A 153 36.21 3.92 5.54
C GLU A 153 34.70 3.52 5.45
N PRO A 154 34.09 3.01 6.55
CA PRO A 154 33.06 1.98 6.47
C PRO A 154 31.65 2.54 6.17
N ASP A 155 31.09 2.15 5.04
CA ASP A 155 29.65 2.18 4.81
C ASP A 155 28.96 1.24 5.83
N GLU A 156 27.89 1.69 6.50
CA GLU A 156 26.91 0.79 7.08
C GLU A 156 26.20 0.06 5.94
N VAL A 157 26.76 -1.09 5.58
CA VAL A 157 26.20 -2.03 4.61
C VAL A 157 24.86 -2.52 5.15
N ASP A 158 23.78 -2.28 4.40
CA ASP A 158 22.55 -3.06 4.46
C ASP A 158 22.94 -4.54 4.38
N GLN A 159 23.04 -5.21 5.52
CA GLN A 159 23.34 -6.64 5.59
C GLN A 159 22.10 -7.44 5.19
N SER A 160 21.74 -7.37 3.92
CA SER A 160 21.17 -8.52 3.23
C SER A 160 22.35 -9.39 2.82
N ALA A 161 22.75 -10.30 3.71
CA ALA A 161 23.67 -11.36 3.37
C ALA A 161 23.04 -12.21 2.28
N VAL A 162 23.54 -12.07 1.06
CA VAL A 162 23.45 -13.12 0.04
C VAL A 162 24.43 -14.19 0.51
N PRO A 163 24.00 -15.42 0.85
CA PRO A 163 24.94 -16.52 0.80
C PRO A 163 25.41 -16.59 -0.64
N ASP A 164 26.71 -16.41 -0.85
CA ASP A 164 27.34 -16.86 -2.08
C ASP A 164 27.08 -18.38 -2.15
N LEU A 165 26.00 -18.78 -2.82
CA LEU A 165 25.76 -20.17 -3.19
C LEU A 165 26.68 -20.49 -4.37
N LEU A 166 27.98 -20.37 -4.15
CA LEU A 166 28.88 -21.36 -4.71
C LEU A 166 28.40 -22.72 -4.16
N PRO A 167 28.24 -23.74 -5.01
CA PRO A 167 27.85 -25.07 -4.57
C PRO A 167 29.04 -25.69 -3.83
N GLU A 168 29.27 -25.27 -2.60
CA GLU A 168 30.01 -26.05 -1.63
C GLU A 168 29.00 -26.66 -0.67
N ASP A 169 28.98 -28.00 -0.73
CA ASP A 169 28.29 -28.96 0.10
C ASP A 169 26.75 -28.94 0.03
N THR A 170 26.21 -29.86 -0.78
CA THR A 170 24.77 -30.06 -0.89
C THR A 170 24.19 -30.67 0.40
N GLU A 171 22.92 -30.38 0.67
CA GLU A 171 22.04 -30.98 1.70
C GLU A 171 22.16 -32.53 1.81
N MET A 172 22.66 -33.18 0.76
CA MET A 172 22.92 -34.62 0.66
C MET A 172 24.25 -35.08 1.30
N GLU A 173 25.24 -34.20 1.49
CA GLU A 173 26.51 -34.46 2.20
C GLU A 173 26.37 -34.26 3.72
N ALA A 174 25.53 -33.31 4.17
CA ALA A 174 25.11 -33.21 5.56
C ALA A 174 24.33 -34.45 6.03
N LEU A 175 23.49 -35.02 5.14
CA LEU A 175 22.86 -36.34 5.30
C LEU A 175 23.89 -37.50 5.37
N HIS A 176 25.08 -37.32 4.79
CA HIS A 176 26.13 -38.34 4.72
C HIS A 176 26.99 -38.38 6.00
N SER A 177 27.23 -37.23 6.64
CA SER A 177 28.05 -37.19 7.88
C SER A 177 27.30 -37.70 9.11
N HIS A 178 25.99 -37.44 9.23
CA HIS A 178 25.19 -37.86 10.38
C HIS A 178 24.84 -39.36 10.40
N VAL A 179 25.01 -40.07 9.27
CA VAL A 179 24.70 -41.51 9.14
C VAL A 179 25.95 -42.39 9.27
N LEU A 180 27.16 -41.82 9.21
CA LEU A 180 28.41 -42.58 9.04
C LEU A 180 29.42 -42.50 10.19
N ASP A 181 29.06 -42.00 11.38
CA ASP A 181 29.92 -42.18 12.53
C ASP A 181 29.83 -43.62 13.07
N GLU A 182 30.93 -44.32 12.79
CA GLU A 182 31.48 -45.53 13.41
C GLU A 182 31.45 -46.85 12.60
N GLU A 183 32.62 -47.05 11.99
CA GLU A 183 33.37 -48.30 11.74
C GLU A 183 33.02 -49.15 10.51
N ARG A 184 33.75 -48.79 9.44
CA ARG A 184 34.27 -49.72 8.45
C ARG A 184 34.96 -50.89 9.15
N ASP A 185 34.33 -52.06 9.12
CA ASP A 185 35.07 -53.28 8.87
C ASP A 185 34.23 -54.31 8.07
N SER A 186 34.95 -54.99 7.19
CA SER A 186 34.54 -55.96 6.18
C SER A 186 33.26 -56.78 6.45
N ILE A 187 32.43 -56.98 5.42
CA ILE A 187 32.14 -58.31 4.80
C ILE A 187 31.22 -58.16 3.57
N GLN A 188 31.88 -58.34 2.44
CA GLN A 188 31.42 -58.88 1.17
C GLN A 188 30.32 -59.97 1.32
N THR A 189 29.04 -59.66 1.06
CA THR A 189 28.01 -60.53 0.41
C THR A 189 26.63 -59.87 0.38
N CYS A 190 26.47 -58.88 -0.49
CA CYS A 190 25.26 -58.65 -1.28
C CYS A 190 25.75 -57.86 -2.49
N ARG A 191 25.26 -58.16 -3.69
CA ARG A 191 25.34 -57.19 -4.79
C ARG A 191 24.39 -56.06 -4.39
N GLU A 192 24.94 -55.14 -3.61
CA GLU A 192 24.22 -54.06 -2.97
C GLU A 192 23.68 -53.09 -4.01
N TRP A 193 22.43 -52.72 -3.81
CA TRP A 193 21.73 -51.44 -3.98
C TRP A 193 22.57 -50.14 -4.05
N HIS A 194 23.69 -50.15 -4.76
CA HIS A 194 24.63 -49.03 -4.92
C HIS A 194 24.29 -48.10 -6.10
N LEU A 195 23.12 -48.26 -6.74
CA LEU A 195 22.71 -47.43 -7.89
C LEU A 195 21.71 -46.32 -7.56
N ILE A 196 21.48 -46.01 -6.27
CA ILE A 196 20.66 -44.85 -5.93
C ILE A 196 21.45 -43.53 -5.90
N PHE A 197 22.78 -43.46 -5.75
CA PHE A 197 23.46 -42.13 -5.82
C PHE A 197 24.94 -42.02 -6.28
N SER A 198 25.69 -43.06 -6.68
CA SER A 198 27.17 -42.90 -6.83
C SER A 198 27.85 -43.30 -8.14
N ARG A 199 27.14 -43.48 -9.27
CA ARG A 199 27.82 -43.71 -10.57
C ARG A 199 27.30 -42.99 -11.80
N TYR A 200 26.42 -42.02 -11.64
CA TYR A 200 26.50 -40.84 -12.48
C TYR A 200 27.20 -39.77 -11.66
N SER A 201 28.51 -39.60 -11.87
CA SER A 201 28.99 -38.23 -11.97
C SER A 201 27.99 -37.55 -12.89
N PRO A 202 27.24 -36.52 -12.44
CA PRO A 202 26.70 -35.59 -13.40
C PRO A 202 27.94 -35.18 -14.20
N CYS A 203 28.01 -35.57 -15.48
CA CYS A 203 28.85 -34.82 -16.39
C CYS A 203 28.53 -33.37 -16.08
N ARG A 204 29.54 -32.61 -15.62
CA ARG A 204 29.42 -31.21 -15.24
C ARG A 204 28.27 -30.56 -16.01
N PRO A 205 27.16 -30.19 -15.37
CA PRO A 205 26.37 -29.11 -15.89
C PRO A 205 27.15 -27.84 -15.53
N ASN A 206 28.25 -27.58 -16.25
CA ASN A 206 28.75 -26.20 -16.43
C ASN A 206 27.76 -25.38 -17.27
N ALA A 207 26.45 -25.66 -17.17
CA ALA A 207 25.33 -24.96 -17.78
C ALA A 207 23.96 -25.35 -17.16
N ILE A 208 23.90 -25.74 -15.88
CA ILE A 208 22.73 -25.41 -15.03
C ILE A 208 23.11 -24.27 -14.06
N SER A 209 24.30 -23.66 -14.24
CA SER A 209 24.59 -22.31 -13.76
C SER A 209 23.82 -21.29 -14.62
N GLY A 210 22.56 -21.03 -14.29
CA GLY A 210 21.81 -19.90 -14.87
C GLY A 210 20.36 -20.14 -15.31
N LEU A 211 19.67 -21.18 -14.81
CA LEU A 211 18.21 -21.24 -14.87
C LEU A 211 17.57 -20.79 -13.54
N SER A 212 18.14 -19.75 -12.93
CA SER A 212 17.48 -18.94 -11.90
C SER A 212 16.51 -17.97 -12.59
N GLY A 213 15.38 -18.49 -13.05
CA GLY A 213 14.28 -17.71 -13.65
C GLY A 213 13.14 -17.59 -12.67
N VAL A 214 13.26 -16.66 -11.72
CA VAL A 214 12.31 -16.51 -10.62
C VAL A 214 11.46 -15.25 -10.82
N ALA A 215 10.17 -15.46 -11.05
CA ALA A 215 9.12 -14.46 -10.90
C ALA A 215 7.78 -15.18 -10.74
N PHE A 216 6.87 -14.63 -9.91
CA PHE A 216 5.44 -14.85 -10.13
C PHE A 216 5.14 -14.29 -11.51
N ASN A 217 5.15 -15.14 -12.52
CA ASN A 217 4.92 -14.74 -13.89
C ASN A 217 3.50 -14.20 -13.97
N PRO A 218 3.31 -12.87 -14.15
CA PRO A 218 1.99 -12.30 -14.22
C PRO A 218 1.19 -12.99 -15.34
N VAL A 219 -0.14 -12.87 -15.37
CA VAL A 219 -0.98 -13.63 -16.32
C VAL A 219 -0.46 -13.56 -17.77
N TRP A 220 0.22 -12.47 -18.14
CA TRP A 220 0.84 -12.27 -19.46
C TRP A 220 2.10 -13.10 -19.76
N ASP A 221 2.76 -13.70 -18.77
CA ASP A 221 3.99 -14.49 -18.92
C ASP A 221 3.72 -16.00 -18.99
N VAL A 222 2.53 -16.44 -18.57
CA VAL A 222 2.17 -17.87 -18.42
C VAL A 222 2.33 -18.64 -19.74
N ALA A 223 1.69 -18.19 -20.83
CA ALA A 223 1.79 -18.87 -22.13
C ALA A 223 3.23 -18.92 -22.67
N SER A 224 3.98 -17.81 -22.55
CA SER A 224 5.38 -17.76 -22.99
C SER A 224 6.30 -18.66 -22.16
N THR A 225 5.95 -18.90 -20.90
CA THR A 225 6.71 -19.77 -20.00
C THR A 225 6.59 -21.23 -20.44
N TYR A 226 5.36 -21.67 -20.75
CA TYR A 226 5.14 -23.01 -21.28
C TYR A 226 5.87 -23.22 -22.60
N GLU A 227 5.81 -22.26 -23.53
CA GLU A 227 6.54 -22.31 -24.79
C GLU A 227 8.06 -22.42 -24.56
N PHE A 228 8.62 -21.57 -23.70
CA PHE A 228 10.04 -21.62 -23.34
C PHE A 228 10.45 -22.99 -22.74
N LEU A 229 9.64 -23.54 -21.84
CA LEU A 229 9.93 -24.84 -21.22
C LEU A 229 9.78 -26.00 -22.21
N MET A 230 8.79 -25.95 -23.10
CA MET A 230 8.62 -26.94 -24.17
C MET A 230 9.78 -26.91 -25.15
N ASP A 231 10.21 -25.74 -25.61
CA ASP A 231 11.38 -25.57 -26.49
C ASP A 231 12.65 -26.17 -25.86
N ARG A 232 12.87 -25.91 -24.56
CA ARG A 232 14.00 -26.49 -23.83
C ARG A 232 13.90 -28.01 -23.79
N LEU A 233 12.74 -28.58 -23.47
CA LEU A 233 12.58 -30.05 -23.48
C LEU A 233 12.85 -30.64 -24.88
N GLU A 234 12.43 -29.96 -25.94
CA GLU A 234 12.68 -30.40 -27.32
C GLU A 234 14.17 -30.30 -27.72
N GLU A 235 14.87 -29.24 -27.32
CA GLU A 235 16.32 -29.12 -27.50
C GLU A 235 17.08 -30.23 -26.76
N TRP A 236 16.71 -30.48 -25.50
CA TRP A 236 17.35 -31.52 -24.68
C TRP A 236 17.09 -32.91 -25.26
N LYS A 237 15.90 -33.14 -25.82
CA LYS A 237 15.57 -34.37 -26.53
C LYS A 237 16.49 -34.60 -27.74
N ALA A 238 16.81 -33.55 -28.50
CA ALA A 238 17.74 -33.64 -29.61
C ALA A 238 19.17 -33.96 -29.15
N THR A 239 19.56 -33.49 -27.95
CA THR A 239 20.89 -33.81 -27.38
C THR A 239 20.98 -35.20 -26.74
N ALA A 240 19.85 -35.80 -26.36
CA ALA A 240 19.79 -37.09 -25.66
C ALA A 240 20.36 -38.26 -26.48
N GLU A 241 20.45 -38.13 -27.81
CA GLU A 241 21.06 -39.13 -28.70
C GLU A 241 22.55 -39.37 -28.44
N ASN A 242 23.22 -38.39 -27.81
CA ASN A 242 24.66 -38.44 -27.55
C ASN A 242 24.99 -39.00 -26.14
N HIS A 243 24.00 -39.48 -25.38
CA HIS A 243 24.18 -40.01 -24.03
C HIS A 243 24.22 -41.54 -23.98
N PRO A 244 24.90 -42.15 -22.97
CA PRO A 244 24.69 -43.55 -22.62
C PRO A 244 23.22 -43.78 -22.27
N ASP A 245 22.61 -44.85 -22.77
CA ASP A 245 21.18 -45.19 -22.59
C ASP A 245 20.20 -44.12 -23.12
N PRO A 246 20.29 -43.75 -24.43
CA PRO A 246 19.52 -42.65 -25.03
C PRO A 246 18.01 -42.86 -24.96
N GLU A 247 17.56 -44.12 -25.00
CA GLU A 247 16.15 -44.49 -24.89
C GLU A 247 15.56 -44.04 -23.55
N HIS A 248 16.29 -44.21 -22.45
CA HIS A 248 15.82 -43.86 -21.12
C HIS A 248 15.72 -42.33 -20.91
N PHE A 249 16.68 -41.57 -21.44
CA PHE A 249 16.62 -40.10 -21.41
C PHE A 249 15.48 -39.56 -22.27
N LYS A 250 15.29 -40.13 -23.47
CA LYS A 250 14.18 -39.74 -24.37
C LYS A 250 12.81 -39.99 -23.72
N VAL A 251 12.61 -41.13 -23.05
CA VAL A 251 11.37 -41.44 -22.31
C VAL A 251 11.08 -40.35 -21.27
N ASN A 252 12.06 -40.02 -20.42
CA ASN A 252 11.87 -39.06 -19.33
C ASN A 252 11.61 -37.64 -19.82
N ILE A 253 12.32 -37.19 -20.86
CA ILE A 253 12.07 -35.89 -21.48
C ILE A 253 10.65 -35.85 -22.07
N ASN A 254 10.18 -36.94 -22.69
CA ASN A 254 8.81 -37.03 -23.18
C ASN A 254 7.77 -37.03 -22.04
N LEU A 255 8.04 -37.67 -20.91
CA LEU A 255 7.15 -37.62 -19.73
C LEU A 255 7.06 -36.22 -19.14
N GLY A 256 8.19 -35.50 -19.06
CA GLY A 256 8.21 -34.09 -18.66
C GLY A 256 7.44 -33.21 -19.65
N TRP A 257 7.57 -33.48 -20.94
CA TRP A 257 6.84 -32.79 -22.01
C TRP A 257 5.33 -33.06 -21.93
N ASP A 258 4.91 -34.32 -21.76
CA ASP A 258 3.50 -34.70 -21.62
C ASP A 258 2.88 -34.06 -20.39
N LYS A 259 3.62 -34.02 -19.27
CA LYS A 259 3.16 -33.39 -18.04
C LYS A 259 3.00 -31.88 -18.20
N LEU A 260 3.96 -31.23 -18.85
CA LEU A 260 3.90 -29.80 -19.16
C LEU A 260 2.73 -29.50 -20.11
N ASN A 261 2.52 -30.35 -21.11
CA ASN A 261 1.44 -30.26 -22.08
C ASN A 261 0.05 -30.48 -21.45
N GLU A 262 -0.08 -31.34 -20.42
CA GLU A 262 -1.33 -31.50 -19.66
C GLU A 262 -1.81 -30.14 -19.11
N TYR A 263 -0.93 -29.36 -18.49
CA TYR A 263 -1.30 -28.03 -17.98
C TYR A 263 -1.40 -26.99 -19.09
N TYR A 264 -0.57 -27.10 -20.14
CA TYR A 264 -0.62 -26.19 -21.27
C TYR A 264 -1.98 -26.21 -21.97
N THR A 265 -2.58 -27.40 -22.13
CA THR A 265 -3.92 -27.55 -22.71
C THR A 265 -5.06 -26.98 -21.85
N LYS A 266 -4.82 -26.68 -20.56
CA LYS A 266 -5.83 -26.05 -19.69
C LYS A 266 -5.91 -24.53 -19.87
N LEU A 267 -4.93 -23.91 -20.53
CA LEU A 267 -5.01 -22.48 -20.88
C LEU A 267 -6.24 -22.19 -21.75
N ASP A 268 -6.72 -23.20 -22.48
CA ASP A 268 -7.93 -23.19 -23.30
C ASP A 268 -9.19 -22.79 -22.51
N GLU A 269 -9.23 -23.12 -21.21
CA GLU A 269 -10.40 -22.99 -20.35
C GLU A 269 -10.55 -21.60 -19.71
N MET A 270 -9.56 -20.70 -19.87
CA MET A 270 -9.54 -19.40 -19.19
C MET A 270 -9.15 -18.23 -20.12
N PRO A 271 -10.12 -17.35 -20.46
CA PRO A 271 -9.86 -16.22 -21.34
C PRO A 271 -8.78 -15.23 -20.88
N ALA A 272 -8.54 -15.16 -19.56
CA ALA A 272 -7.57 -14.27 -18.95
C ALA A 272 -6.13 -14.53 -19.45
N TYR A 273 -5.75 -15.77 -19.76
CA TYR A 273 -4.39 -16.06 -20.27
C TYR A 273 -4.15 -15.51 -21.68
N TYR A 274 -5.20 -15.28 -22.48
CA TYR A 274 -5.06 -14.65 -23.80
C TYR A 274 -4.80 -13.15 -23.73
N SER A 275 -4.97 -12.53 -22.56
CA SER A 275 -4.65 -11.13 -22.34
C SER A 275 -3.15 -10.83 -22.38
N ALA A 276 -2.30 -11.87 -22.41
CA ALA A 276 -0.88 -11.77 -22.73
C ALA A 276 -0.63 -10.97 -24.01
N ILE A 277 -1.60 -10.92 -24.93
CA ILE A 277 -1.55 -10.09 -26.14
C ILE A 277 -1.43 -8.60 -25.87
N LEU A 278 -1.85 -8.13 -24.69
CA LEU A 278 -1.73 -6.73 -24.27
C LEU A 278 -0.30 -6.43 -23.82
N ASN A 279 0.55 -7.43 -23.61
CA ASN A 279 1.99 -7.20 -23.50
C ASN A 279 2.52 -6.76 -24.89
N PRO A 280 3.15 -5.58 -25.03
CA PRO A 280 3.66 -5.10 -26.31
C PRO A 280 4.68 -6.06 -26.96
N VAL A 281 5.38 -6.88 -26.16
CA VAL A 281 6.31 -7.90 -26.66
C VAL A 281 5.57 -9.09 -27.29
N SER A 282 4.35 -9.40 -26.83
CA SER A 282 3.61 -10.64 -27.14
C SER A 282 2.29 -10.40 -27.87
N ARG A 283 2.21 -9.39 -28.75
CA ARG A 283 0.99 -9.12 -29.55
C ARG A 283 0.57 -10.33 -30.40
N TRP A 284 -0.58 -10.25 -31.08
CA TRP A 284 -1.06 -11.33 -31.97
C TRP A 284 -0.03 -11.84 -32.98
N GLY A 285 0.90 -11.00 -33.44
CA GLY A 285 1.99 -11.44 -34.32
C GLY A 285 2.94 -12.46 -33.69
N TYR A 286 3.23 -12.37 -32.39
CA TYR A 286 3.99 -13.41 -31.67
C TYR A 286 3.19 -14.73 -31.64
N PHE A 287 1.91 -14.59 -31.31
CA PHE A 287 0.81 -15.54 -31.50
C PHE A 287 0.88 -16.41 -32.76
N GLU A 288 0.60 -15.73 -33.86
CA GLU A 288 0.39 -16.29 -35.20
C GLU A 288 1.63 -16.98 -35.76
N ASN A 289 2.82 -16.54 -35.35
CA ASN A 289 4.08 -17.11 -35.81
C ASN A 289 4.60 -18.24 -34.91
N THR A 290 4.13 -18.31 -33.66
CA THR A 290 4.44 -19.41 -32.75
C THR A 290 3.51 -20.61 -33.02
N TRP A 291 2.21 -20.36 -33.22
CA TRP A 291 1.20 -21.39 -33.47
C TRP A 291 0.83 -21.48 -34.94
N THR A 292 1.72 -22.09 -35.72
CA THR A 292 1.59 -22.22 -37.19
C THR A 292 0.92 -23.53 -37.63
N ASP A 293 0.69 -24.47 -36.71
CA ASP A 293 0.04 -25.75 -37.02
C ASP A 293 -1.45 -25.55 -37.32
N GLN A 294 -1.95 -26.21 -38.36
CA GLN A 294 -3.33 -26.12 -38.81
C GLN A 294 -4.35 -26.58 -37.74
N SER A 295 -3.92 -27.41 -36.77
CA SER A 295 -4.69 -27.84 -35.61
C SER A 295 -4.78 -26.78 -34.49
N GLN A 296 -3.84 -25.83 -34.44
CA GLN A 296 -3.81 -24.74 -33.46
C GLN A 296 -4.57 -23.48 -33.95
N LEU A 297 -4.82 -23.39 -35.26
CA LEU A 297 -5.49 -22.24 -35.87
C LEU A 297 -6.92 -21.97 -35.33
N PRO A 298 -7.79 -22.99 -35.09
CA PRO A 298 -9.12 -22.75 -34.50
C PRO A 298 -9.05 -22.13 -33.11
N TRP A 299 -8.07 -22.56 -32.31
CA TRP A 299 -7.82 -22.07 -30.97
C TRP A 299 -7.41 -20.58 -30.99
N LEU A 300 -6.54 -20.18 -31.92
CA LEU A 300 -6.09 -18.79 -32.05
C LEU A 300 -7.23 -17.85 -32.49
N GLN A 301 -8.14 -18.35 -33.32
CA GLN A 301 -9.33 -17.60 -33.74
C GLN A 301 -10.30 -17.40 -32.57
N GLU A 302 -10.48 -18.41 -31.72
CA GLU A 302 -11.35 -18.31 -30.55
C GLU A 302 -10.78 -17.36 -29.49
N ALA A 303 -9.46 -17.40 -29.25
CA ALA A 303 -8.78 -16.43 -28.40
C ALA A 303 -8.99 -14.98 -28.86
N LYS A 304 -8.81 -14.72 -30.16
CA LYS A 304 -9.06 -13.39 -30.76
C LYS A 304 -10.50 -12.95 -30.58
N ARG A 305 -11.46 -13.87 -30.76
CA ARG A 305 -12.88 -13.61 -30.57
C ARG A 305 -13.19 -13.22 -29.13
N MET A 306 -12.64 -13.93 -28.15
CA MET A 306 -12.87 -13.67 -26.73
C MET A 306 -12.29 -12.33 -26.27
N VAL A 307 -11.03 -12.02 -26.64
CA VAL A 307 -10.41 -10.74 -26.29
C VAL A 307 -11.14 -9.57 -26.96
N ARG A 308 -11.56 -9.73 -28.21
CA ARG A 308 -12.37 -8.70 -28.91
C ARG A 308 -13.72 -8.47 -28.24
N LYS A 309 -14.41 -9.55 -27.87
CA LYS A 309 -15.69 -9.48 -27.15
C LYS A 309 -15.53 -8.70 -25.85
N LEU A 310 -14.48 -9.00 -25.07
CA LEU A 310 -14.19 -8.30 -23.81
C LEU A 310 -13.96 -6.79 -24.03
N TRP A 311 -13.17 -6.43 -25.04
CA TRP A 311 -12.96 -5.03 -25.42
C TRP A 311 -14.29 -4.32 -25.77
N GLU A 312 -15.08 -4.94 -26.65
CA GLU A 312 -16.32 -4.33 -27.18
C GLU A 312 -17.42 -4.18 -26.13
N GLU A 313 -17.59 -5.17 -25.25
CA GLU A 313 -18.67 -5.20 -24.27
C GLU A 313 -18.35 -4.41 -22.99
N GLU A 314 -17.10 -4.44 -22.51
CA GLU A 314 -16.76 -3.92 -21.17
C GLU A 314 -15.96 -2.61 -21.21
N TYR A 315 -15.15 -2.36 -22.25
CA TYR A 315 -14.15 -1.27 -22.21
C TYR A 315 -14.35 -0.19 -23.27
N LYS A 316 -14.78 -0.56 -24.49
CA LYS A 316 -14.87 0.35 -25.65
C LYS A 316 -15.75 1.57 -25.43
N THR A 317 -16.80 1.45 -24.61
CA THR A 317 -17.79 2.51 -24.38
C THR A 317 -17.58 3.28 -23.08
N LEU A 318 -16.53 2.96 -22.30
CA LEU A 318 -16.27 3.62 -21.02
C LEU A 318 -16.01 5.13 -21.20
N PRO A 319 -16.41 5.98 -20.24
CA PRO A 319 -16.15 7.41 -20.29
C PRO A 319 -14.64 7.69 -20.20
N VAL A 320 -14.13 8.60 -21.04
CA VAL A 320 -12.74 9.06 -21.00
C VAL A 320 -12.59 10.04 -19.83
N LEU A 321 -11.88 9.63 -18.78
CA LEU A 321 -11.61 10.49 -17.62
C LEU A 321 -10.40 11.39 -17.91
N SER A 322 -10.56 12.69 -17.67
CA SER A 322 -9.45 13.67 -17.68
C SER A 322 -8.50 13.38 -16.52
N MET A 323 -7.36 12.74 -16.79
CA MET A 323 -6.35 12.44 -15.78
C MET A 323 -5.34 13.60 -15.63
N ARG A 324 -4.90 13.87 -14.39
CA ARG A 324 -3.86 14.86 -14.08
C ARG A 324 -2.48 14.28 -14.40
N ASP A 325 -1.53 15.13 -14.79
CA ASP A 325 -0.15 14.78 -15.10
C ASP A 325 0.60 14.33 -13.83
N GLU A 326 0.45 13.07 -13.42
CA GLU A 326 1.30 12.45 -12.40
C GLU A 326 2.48 11.72 -13.06
N GLU A 327 3.71 12.06 -12.64
CA GLU A 327 4.93 11.38 -13.08
C GLU A 327 4.95 9.91 -12.62
N PRO A 328 5.41 8.97 -13.47
CA PRO A 328 5.55 7.57 -13.09
C PRO A 328 6.66 7.39 -12.03
N PRO A 329 6.49 6.46 -11.07
CA PRO A 329 7.55 6.16 -10.11
C PRO A 329 8.80 5.63 -10.83
N LEU A 330 9.95 6.28 -10.60
CA LEU A 330 11.25 5.86 -11.10
C LEU A 330 11.62 4.48 -10.54
N LYS A 331 11.75 3.49 -11.42
CA LYS A 331 12.28 2.16 -11.09
C LYS A 331 13.67 1.98 -11.69
N ARG A 332 14.52 1.22 -10.97
CA ARG A 332 15.88 0.86 -11.39
C ARG A 332 15.82 -0.05 -12.62
N LEU A 333 16.64 0.21 -13.64
CA LEU A 333 16.77 -0.67 -14.81
C LEU A 333 17.18 -2.07 -14.36
N LYS A 334 16.37 -3.08 -14.71
CA LYS A 334 16.66 -4.50 -14.46
C LYS A 334 17.20 -5.14 -15.73
N VAL A 335 18.16 -6.06 -15.58
CA VAL A 335 18.65 -6.88 -16.69
C VAL A 335 17.59 -7.92 -17.04
N MET A 336 17.25 -8.07 -18.32
CA MET A 336 16.27 -9.05 -18.81
C MET A 336 16.66 -10.47 -18.40
N SER A 337 15.71 -11.26 -17.92
CA SER A 337 15.81 -12.69 -17.64
C SER A 337 15.96 -13.53 -18.92
N ALA A 338 16.27 -14.83 -18.76
CA ALA A 338 16.35 -15.76 -19.88
C ALA A 338 15.02 -15.90 -20.64
N LEU A 339 13.89 -15.89 -19.94
CA LEU A 339 12.54 -15.92 -20.52
C LEU A 339 12.25 -14.63 -21.33
N GLU A 340 12.54 -13.47 -20.76
CA GLU A 340 12.35 -12.18 -21.43
C GLU A 340 13.23 -12.06 -22.68
N ARG A 341 14.50 -12.51 -22.60
CA ARG A 341 15.39 -12.57 -23.77
C ARG A 341 14.88 -13.52 -24.85
N HIS A 342 14.39 -14.70 -24.47
CA HIS A 342 13.82 -15.66 -25.42
C HIS A 342 12.62 -15.07 -26.15
N ARG A 343 11.72 -14.41 -25.42
CA ARG A 343 10.54 -13.76 -25.99
C ARG A 343 10.93 -12.59 -26.90
N ALA A 344 11.79 -11.68 -26.43
CA ALA A 344 12.28 -10.56 -27.22
C ALA A 344 12.98 -11.01 -28.50
N TYR A 345 13.75 -12.10 -28.44
CA TYR A 345 14.35 -12.72 -29.61
C TYR A 345 13.28 -13.17 -30.61
N ARG A 346 12.31 -13.99 -30.19
CA ARG A 346 11.21 -14.45 -31.07
C ARG A 346 10.43 -13.29 -31.70
N THR A 347 10.10 -12.25 -30.92
CA THR A 347 9.40 -11.07 -31.43
C THR A 347 10.26 -10.25 -32.41
N SER A 348 11.56 -10.10 -32.14
CA SER A 348 12.48 -9.37 -33.02
C SER A 348 12.72 -10.04 -34.38
N THR A 349 12.51 -11.36 -34.46
CA THR A 349 12.64 -12.13 -35.71
C THR A 349 11.37 -12.12 -36.57
N LEU A 350 10.29 -11.47 -36.13
CA LEU A 350 9.05 -11.38 -36.89
C LEU A 350 9.19 -10.44 -38.10
N PRO A 351 8.62 -10.78 -39.27
CA PRO A 351 8.61 -9.86 -40.40
C PRO A 351 7.82 -8.60 -40.05
N ALA A 352 8.48 -7.44 -40.07
CA ALA A 352 7.82 -6.16 -39.85
C ALA A 352 6.76 -5.92 -40.94
N ARG A 353 5.47 -6.03 -40.59
CA ARG A 353 4.40 -5.47 -41.41
C ARG A 353 4.46 -3.96 -41.25
N ALA A 354 5.18 -3.29 -42.14
CA ALA A 354 5.22 -1.84 -42.20
C ALA A 354 3.80 -1.29 -42.44
N SER A 355 3.24 -0.61 -41.43
CA SER A 355 2.08 0.27 -41.62
C SER A 355 2.58 1.71 -41.64
N SER A 356 2.52 2.35 -42.80
CA SER A 356 2.84 3.76 -43.00
C SER A 356 1.61 4.63 -42.73
N CYS A 357 1.21 4.77 -41.46
CA CYS A 357 0.15 5.70 -41.08
C CYS A 357 0.55 6.44 -39.79
N GLN A 358 1.31 7.53 -39.94
CA GLN A 358 1.36 8.58 -38.92
C GLN A 358 0.10 9.45 -39.08
N GLY A 359 -0.94 9.15 -38.31
CA GLY A 359 -2.13 10.00 -38.17
C GLY A 359 -2.47 10.17 -36.70
N SER A 360 -2.81 11.38 -36.27
CA SER A 360 -3.39 11.61 -34.94
C SER A 360 -4.70 10.84 -34.82
N LEU A 361 -4.98 10.29 -33.63
CA LEU A 361 -6.26 9.65 -33.32
C LEU A 361 -7.42 10.63 -33.56
N ASP A 362 -8.18 10.44 -34.64
CA ASP A 362 -9.52 11.01 -34.77
C ASP A 362 -10.47 10.31 -33.78
N ALA A 363 -11.47 11.04 -33.28
CA ALA A 363 -12.40 10.59 -32.23
C ALA A 363 -13.22 9.31 -32.55
N ASP A 364 -13.18 8.83 -33.80
CA ASP A 364 -13.93 7.66 -34.30
C ASP A 364 -13.08 6.39 -34.48
N HIS A 365 -11.77 6.40 -34.22
CA HIS A 365 -10.93 5.19 -34.35
C HIS A 365 -11.02 4.29 -33.11
N ASP A 366 -11.17 2.98 -33.34
CA ASP A 366 -11.14 1.96 -32.28
C ASP A 366 -9.72 1.85 -31.69
N GLU A 367 -9.57 2.15 -30.40
CA GLU A 367 -8.27 2.18 -29.71
C GLU A 367 -7.52 0.84 -29.80
N TYR A 368 -8.25 -0.29 -29.73
CA TYR A 368 -7.68 -1.63 -29.78
C TYR A 368 -7.14 -1.95 -31.18
N ASP A 369 -7.93 -1.70 -32.22
CA ASP A 369 -7.48 -1.92 -33.61
C ASP A 369 -6.33 -0.98 -34.01
N HIS A 370 -6.38 0.27 -33.53
CA HIS A 370 -5.30 1.25 -33.75
C HIS A 370 -4.00 0.81 -33.07
N TRP A 371 -4.05 0.39 -31.81
CA TRP A 371 -2.87 -0.10 -31.10
C TRP A 371 -2.27 -1.33 -31.79
N LEU A 372 -3.10 -2.32 -32.12
CA LEU A 372 -2.64 -3.54 -32.81
C LEU A 372 -1.95 -3.24 -34.14
N SER A 373 -2.42 -2.24 -34.88
CA SER A 373 -1.88 -1.85 -36.18
C SER A 373 -0.63 -0.97 -36.10
N ASN A 374 -0.31 -0.43 -34.92
CA ASN A 374 0.81 0.49 -34.69
C ASN A 374 1.82 -0.14 -33.71
N SER A 375 2.51 -1.19 -34.17
CA SER A 375 3.61 -1.81 -33.43
C SER A 375 4.91 -1.03 -33.58
N ASP A 376 5.71 -0.95 -32.52
CA ASP A 376 7.05 -0.38 -32.56
C ASP A 376 8.08 -1.52 -32.54
N PRO A 377 8.52 -2.01 -33.72
CA PRO A 377 9.43 -3.15 -33.80
C PRO A 377 10.81 -2.89 -33.18
N LYS A 378 11.15 -1.63 -32.83
CA LYS A 378 12.42 -1.30 -32.15
C LYS A 378 12.28 -1.30 -30.64
N ASN A 379 11.20 -0.72 -30.11
CA ASN A 379 11.04 -0.51 -28.67
C ASN A 379 10.15 -1.55 -28.00
N ASP A 380 9.13 -2.08 -28.68
CA ASP A 380 8.21 -3.07 -28.11
C ASP A 380 8.95 -4.32 -27.60
N PRO A 381 9.96 -4.90 -28.30
CA PRO A 381 10.71 -6.05 -27.80
C PRO A 381 11.56 -5.77 -26.55
N LEU A 382 11.81 -4.50 -26.22
CA LEU A 382 12.62 -4.08 -25.08
C LEU A 382 11.77 -3.78 -23.83
N VAL A 383 10.43 -3.87 -23.93
CA VAL A 383 9.54 -3.63 -22.80
C VAL A 383 9.64 -4.78 -21.80
N THR A 384 10.15 -4.50 -20.61
CA THR A 384 10.23 -5.44 -19.48
C THR A 384 9.08 -5.28 -18.48
N ASP A 385 8.42 -4.12 -18.46
CA ASP A 385 7.29 -3.82 -17.58
C ASP A 385 6.07 -3.39 -18.40
N PRO A 386 5.16 -4.32 -18.75
CA PRO A 386 3.94 -4.02 -19.48
C PRO A 386 2.98 -3.08 -18.75
N LEU A 387 2.98 -3.09 -17.41
CA LEU A 387 2.13 -2.18 -16.62
C LEU A 387 2.62 -0.74 -16.74
N GLN A 388 3.94 -0.54 -16.65
CA GLN A 388 4.55 0.76 -16.89
C GLN A 388 4.28 1.23 -18.34
N TYR A 389 4.42 0.36 -19.33
CA TYR A 389 4.11 0.68 -20.72
C TYR A 389 2.66 1.19 -20.86
N TRP A 390 1.67 0.50 -20.30
CA TRP A 390 0.27 0.93 -20.40
C TRP A 390 -0.03 2.18 -19.59
N TRP A 391 0.67 2.38 -18.48
CA TRP A 391 0.61 3.62 -17.72
C TRP A 391 1.09 4.82 -18.55
N GLU A 392 2.20 4.69 -19.28
CA GLU A 392 2.71 5.74 -20.16
C GLU A 392 1.79 5.99 -21.36
N LYS A 393 1.08 4.95 -21.83
CA LYS A 393 0.16 5.02 -22.98
C LYS A 393 -1.25 5.52 -22.65
N ARG A 394 -1.59 5.76 -21.39
CA ARG A 394 -2.94 6.16 -20.93
C ARG A 394 -3.49 7.44 -21.57
N SER A 395 -2.63 8.37 -21.98
CA SER A 395 -3.05 9.59 -22.69
C SER A 395 -3.40 9.33 -24.15
N SER A 396 -2.74 8.35 -24.77
CA SER A 396 -2.94 7.98 -26.17
C SER A 396 -4.00 6.89 -26.35
N TYR A 397 -4.26 6.09 -25.32
CA TYR A 397 -5.17 4.94 -25.34
C TYR A 397 -5.94 4.83 -24.01
N PRO A 398 -6.79 5.82 -23.66
CA PRO A 398 -7.37 5.94 -22.32
C PRO A 398 -8.25 4.76 -21.88
N ARG A 399 -8.96 4.12 -22.82
CA ARG A 399 -9.81 2.96 -22.51
C ARG A 399 -9.04 1.66 -22.62
N LEU A 400 -8.19 1.54 -23.65
CA LEU A 400 -7.40 0.32 -23.83
C LEU A 400 -6.31 0.16 -22.75
N SER A 401 -5.71 1.24 -22.27
CA SER A 401 -4.80 1.19 -21.12
C SER A 401 -5.51 0.71 -19.86
N ARG A 402 -6.80 1.03 -19.71
CA ARG A 402 -7.61 0.56 -18.58
C ARG A 402 -7.83 -0.95 -18.66
N MET A 403 -8.29 -1.45 -19.82
CA MET A 403 -8.37 -2.89 -20.09
C MET A 403 -7.06 -3.60 -19.82
N ALA A 404 -5.94 -3.04 -20.29
CA ALA A 404 -4.64 -3.64 -20.11
C ALA A 404 -4.22 -3.65 -18.64
N LEU A 405 -4.35 -2.56 -17.90
CA LEU A 405 -3.99 -2.53 -16.49
C LEU A 405 -4.87 -3.46 -15.64
N ASP A 406 -6.17 -3.50 -15.92
CA ASP A 406 -7.14 -4.34 -15.19
C ASP A 406 -6.84 -5.84 -15.40
N ILE A 407 -6.48 -6.25 -16.62
CA ILE A 407 -6.25 -7.66 -16.92
C ILE A 407 -4.81 -8.08 -16.61
N LEU A 408 -3.83 -7.25 -16.94
CA LEU A 408 -2.42 -7.58 -16.72
C LEU A 408 -2.15 -7.68 -15.21
N SER A 409 -2.72 -6.81 -14.38
CA SER A 409 -2.54 -6.86 -12.93
C SER A 409 -3.19 -8.06 -12.21
N ILE A 410 -3.90 -8.94 -12.93
CA ILE A 410 -4.48 -10.16 -12.34
C ILE A 410 -3.33 -11.12 -11.94
N PRO A 411 -3.27 -11.58 -10.68
CA PRO A 411 -2.30 -12.57 -10.25
C PRO A 411 -2.65 -13.95 -10.85
N PRO A 412 -1.65 -14.76 -11.23
CA PRO A 412 -1.85 -16.04 -11.91
C PRO A 412 -2.35 -17.20 -11.01
N ILE A 413 -2.40 -17.03 -9.69
CA ILE A 413 -2.86 -18.06 -8.74
C ILE A 413 -3.46 -17.43 -7.48
N ASP A 414 -4.25 -18.22 -6.75
CA ASP A 414 -4.58 -17.97 -5.35
C ASP A 414 -3.29 -17.77 -4.54
N THR A 415 -3.04 -16.54 -4.10
CA THR A 415 -1.77 -16.16 -3.48
C THR A 415 -1.58 -16.87 -2.15
N GLU A 416 -0.55 -17.73 -2.07
CA GLU A 416 -0.02 -18.21 -0.80
C GLU A 416 0.27 -17.01 0.12
N GLY A 417 -0.23 -17.06 1.36
CA GLY A 417 -0.11 -15.98 2.34
C GLY A 417 -1.24 -14.93 2.31
N LYS A 418 -2.32 -15.09 1.54
CA LYS A 418 -3.49 -14.16 1.60
C LYS A 418 -4.20 -14.14 2.96
N ASP A 419 -3.99 -15.16 3.78
CA ASP A 419 -4.40 -15.26 5.17
C ASP A 419 -3.52 -14.45 6.12
N VAL A 420 -2.44 -13.84 5.60
CA VAL A 420 -1.55 -12.91 6.32
C VAL A 420 -1.60 -11.54 5.65
N TRP A 421 -1.88 -10.49 6.44
CA TRP A 421 -1.85 -9.11 5.94
C TRP A 421 -0.54 -8.43 6.30
N SER A 422 0.11 -7.81 5.31
CA SER A 422 1.36 -7.05 5.43
C SER A 422 1.23 -5.67 4.75
N GLU A 423 2.15 -4.75 5.04
CA GLU A 423 2.19 -3.43 4.39
C GLU A 423 2.47 -3.51 2.88
N GLU A 424 3.14 -4.58 2.42
CA GLU A 424 3.44 -4.79 1.00
C GLU A 424 2.31 -5.52 0.26
N SER A 425 1.47 -6.26 0.98
CA SER A 425 0.45 -7.14 0.40
C SER A 425 -0.66 -7.43 1.41
N GLY A 426 -1.90 -7.11 1.01
CA GLY A 426 -3.09 -7.35 1.80
C GLY A 426 -4.27 -6.49 1.35
N ALA A 427 -5.49 -7.02 1.44
CA ALA A 427 -6.68 -6.27 1.05
C ALA A 427 -7.08 -5.24 2.12
N LEU A 428 -7.65 -4.12 1.67
CA LEU A 428 -8.15 -3.05 2.54
C LEU A 428 -9.68 -2.98 2.48
N PHE A 429 -10.29 -2.47 3.54
CA PHE A 429 -11.72 -2.12 3.57
C PHE A 429 -11.94 -0.86 4.39
N LEU A 430 -13.08 -0.20 4.22
CA LEU A 430 -13.39 1.06 4.90
C LEU A 430 -14.23 0.82 6.15
N ALA A 431 -14.03 1.68 7.14
CA ALA A 431 -15.02 1.90 8.18
C ALA A 431 -16.17 2.73 7.60
N ASN A 432 -17.37 2.15 7.51
CA ASN A 432 -18.55 2.81 6.92
C ASN A 432 -19.23 3.71 7.96
N ILE A 433 -18.46 4.67 8.49
CA ILE A 433 -18.82 5.52 9.63
C ILE A 433 -19.34 6.90 9.21
N GLY A 434 -19.87 7.01 7.99
CA GLY A 434 -20.65 8.16 7.55
C GLY A 434 -22.02 8.25 8.24
N ASP A 435 -22.86 9.17 7.78
CA ASP A 435 -24.23 9.34 8.25
C ASP A 435 -25.16 9.70 7.07
N THR A 436 -25.68 8.66 6.43
CA THR A 436 -26.64 8.78 5.32
C THR A 436 -27.93 9.41 5.83
N ASP A 437 -28.42 10.39 5.08
CA ASP A 437 -29.62 11.19 5.40
C ASP A 437 -29.57 11.93 6.74
N PHE A 438 -28.36 12.16 7.30
CA PHE A 438 -28.16 12.90 8.56
C PHE A 438 -28.93 12.28 9.75
N ARG A 439 -29.10 10.95 9.76
CA ARG A 439 -29.90 10.21 10.75
C ARG A 439 -29.37 10.36 12.18
N CYS A 440 -28.05 10.43 12.32
CA CYS A 440 -27.37 10.53 13.60
C CYS A 440 -27.13 11.99 13.98
N SER A 441 -26.56 12.77 13.07
CA SER A 441 -26.19 14.17 13.30
C SER A 441 -27.40 15.05 13.64
N SER A 442 -28.56 14.82 13.00
CA SER A 442 -29.81 15.54 13.30
C SER A 442 -30.35 15.35 14.73
N LYS A 443 -29.88 14.32 15.44
CA LYS A 443 -30.25 14.04 16.83
C LYS A 443 -29.32 14.70 17.84
N ILE A 444 -28.16 15.18 17.40
CA ILE A 444 -27.17 15.84 18.26
C ILE A 444 -27.63 17.27 18.51
N LYS A 445 -27.82 17.60 19.79
CA LYS A 445 -28.24 18.92 20.27
C LYS A 445 -27.26 19.41 21.33
N ALA A 446 -27.27 20.70 21.64
CA ALA A 446 -26.50 21.23 22.78
C ALA A 446 -26.72 20.46 24.09
N THR A 447 -27.95 19.96 24.30
CA THR A 447 -28.35 19.20 25.49
C THR A 447 -27.98 17.72 25.46
N THR A 448 -27.35 17.21 24.39
CA THR A 448 -26.87 15.82 24.34
C THR A 448 -25.85 15.62 25.48
N PRO A 449 -26.16 14.79 26.51
CA PRO A 449 -25.43 14.85 27.77
C PRO A 449 -24.10 14.09 27.74
N SER A 450 -23.92 13.10 26.86
CA SER A 450 -22.74 12.22 26.84
C SER A 450 -21.94 12.37 25.55
N ASN A 451 -20.65 12.70 25.67
CA ASN A 451 -19.72 12.64 24.54
C ASN A 451 -19.49 11.21 24.05
N LYS A 452 -19.60 10.22 24.94
CA LYS A 452 -19.37 8.80 24.65
C LYS A 452 -20.32 8.25 23.57
N GLU A 453 -21.43 8.94 23.31
CA GLU A 453 -22.45 8.49 22.36
C GLU A 453 -22.28 9.09 20.96
N LEU A 454 -21.38 10.06 20.77
CA LEU A 454 -21.28 10.82 19.52
C LEU A 454 -20.78 9.97 18.34
N ASP A 455 -19.77 9.11 18.55
CA ASP A 455 -19.28 8.17 17.54
C ASP A 455 -20.05 6.85 17.45
N ASN A 456 -20.93 6.55 18.41
CA ASN A 456 -21.73 5.32 18.42
C ASN A 456 -22.80 5.26 17.30
N CYS A 457 -23.32 6.41 16.87
CA CYS A 457 -24.31 6.47 15.79
C CYS A 457 -23.64 6.88 14.48
N ASN A 458 -23.62 5.96 13.51
CA ASN A 458 -23.14 6.14 12.15
C ASN A 458 -23.83 5.10 11.22
N ASP A 459 -23.54 5.09 9.92
CA ASP A 459 -24.14 4.15 8.95
C ASP A 459 -23.86 2.67 9.26
N ALA A 460 -22.78 2.40 10.00
CA ALA A 460 -22.39 1.10 10.47
C ALA A 460 -22.83 0.75 11.91
N SER A 461 -23.63 1.60 12.56
CA SER A 461 -24.11 1.36 13.93
C SER A 461 -25.05 0.15 14.06
N ASP A 462 -25.62 -0.33 12.95
CA ASP A 462 -26.49 -1.51 12.88
C ASP A 462 -26.22 -2.32 11.59
N ASN A 463 -27.08 -3.29 11.29
CA ASN A 463 -26.90 -4.23 10.17
C ASN A 463 -27.59 -3.77 8.87
N VAL A 464 -28.14 -2.55 8.83
CA VAL A 464 -28.74 -1.99 7.61
C VAL A 464 -27.64 -1.34 6.77
N LEU A 465 -27.44 -1.82 5.54
CA LEU A 465 -26.53 -1.18 4.59
C LEU A 465 -27.18 0.08 4.03
N ARG A 466 -26.69 1.24 4.49
CA ARG A 466 -27.19 2.55 4.02
C ARG A 466 -26.38 3.12 2.88
N ASN A 467 -25.07 2.92 2.92
CA ASN A 467 -24.15 3.42 1.90
C ASN A 467 -23.30 2.27 1.32
N PRO A 468 -23.71 1.68 0.18
CA PRO A 468 -22.96 0.59 -0.46
C PRO A 468 -21.64 1.06 -1.08
N THR A 469 -21.42 2.38 -1.24
CA THR A 469 -20.20 2.95 -1.84
C THR A 469 -18.92 2.53 -1.12
N TYR A 470 -19.01 2.30 0.19
CA TYR A 470 -17.87 1.97 1.04
C TYR A 470 -17.69 0.47 1.30
N LEU A 471 -18.49 -0.39 0.66
CA LEU A 471 -18.26 -1.83 0.71
C LEU A 471 -17.03 -2.19 -0.15
N ALA A 472 -16.05 -2.84 0.47
CA ALA A 472 -15.00 -3.49 -0.28
C ALA A 472 -15.54 -4.84 -0.83
N PRO A 473 -15.37 -5.13 -2.13
CA PRO A 473 -15.79 -6.42 -2.67
C PRO A 473 -15.00 -7.61 -2.12
N VAL A 474 -15.69 -8.73 -1.89
CA VAL A 474 -15.14 -10.04 -1.54
C VAL A 474 -15.88 -11.08 -2.39
N ARG A 475 -15.19 -11.96 -3.13
CA ARG A 475 -15.86 -12.85 -4.09
C ARG A 475 -15.37 -14.27 -4.03
N THR A 476 -16.25 -15.25 -4.26
CA THR A 476 -15.81 -16.62 -4.52
C THR A 476 -15.75 -16.89 -6.02
N VAL A 477 -14.85 -17.79 -6.44
CA VAL A 477 -14.84 -18.26 -7.82
C VAL A 477 -16.04 -19.20 -8.03
N PRO A 478 -16.73 -19.14 -9.18
CA PRO A 478 -17.78 -20.10 -9.51
C PRO A 478 -17.24 -21.54 -9.51
N ASN A 479 -17.91 -22.44 -8.77
CA ASN A 479 -17.56 -23.86 -8.75
C ASN A 479 -18.73 -24.73 -9.25
N LEU A 480 -18.74 -25.05 -10.54
CA LEU A 480 -19.81 -25.81 -11.18
C LEU A 480 -19.90 -27.29 -10.77
N GLU A 481 -18.88 -27.81 -10.07
CA GLU A 481 -18.83 -29.21 -9.62
C GLU A 481 -19.61 -29.45 -8.31
N LEU A 482 -19.93 -28.39 -7.57
CA LEU A 482 -20.70 -28.50 -6.33
C LEU A 482 -22.13 -28.99 -6.60
N SER A 483 -22.62 -29.87 -5.72
CA SER A 483 -23.99 -30.35 -5.78
C SER A 483 -25.00 -29.25 -5.42
N ASP A 484 -26.28 -29.46 -5.79
CA ASP A 484 -27.37 -28.58 -5.34
C ASP A 484 -27.54 -28.57 -3.81
N SER A 485 -27.08 -29.63 -3.13
CA SER A 485 -27.11 -29.74 -1.66
C SER A 485 -25.90 -29.13 -0.96
N ALA A 486 -24.92 -28.61 -1.69
CA ALA A 486 -23.76 -27.95 -1.10
C ALA A 486 -24.21 -26.77 -0.22
N THR A 487 -23.51 -26.58 0.89
CA THR A 487 -23.73 -25.46 1.80
C THR A 487 -22.41 -24.78 2.13
N ALA A 488 -22.46 -23.52 2.53
CA ALA A 488 -21.30 -22.84 3.07
C ALA A 488 -21.66 -21.89 4.20
N SER A 489 -20.67 -21.56 5.01
CA SER A 489 -20.71 -20.50 6.02
C SER A 489 -19.45 -19.64 5.92
N ILE A 490 -19.58 -18.37 6.30
CA ILE A 490 -18.44 -17.46 6.40
C ILE A 490 -18.37 -16.90 7.81
N VAL A 491 -17.17 -16.90 8.40
CA VAL A 491 -16.94 -16.43 9.76
C VAL A 491 -15.75 -15.47 9.80
N VAL A 492 -15.75 -14.56 10.78
CA VAL A 492 -14.58 -13.73 11.10
C VAL A 492 -13.88 -14.36 12.31
N LYS A 493 -12.65 -14.87 12.15
CA LYS A 493 -12.00 -15.75 13.14
C LYS A 493 -11.76 -15.13 14.53
N ASN A 494 -11.62 -13.81 14.61
CA ASN A 494 -11.33 -13.09 15.84
C ASN A 494 -12.60 -12.39 16.36
N SER A 495 -13.00 -12.63 17.61
CA SER A 495 -14.24 -12.08 18.18
C SER A 495 -14.27 -10.55 18.27
N THR A 496 -13.12 -9.91 18.49
CA THR A 496 -13.00 -8.45 18.40
C THR A 496 -13.31 -7.99 16.98
N ALA A 497 -12.65 -8.56 15.98
CA ALA A 497 -12.87 -8.23 14.57
C ALA A 497 -14.31 -8.55 14.12
N GLU A 498 -14.88 -9.67 14.58
CA GLU A 498 -16.27 -10.07 14.32
C GLU A 498 -17.26 -8.99 14.78
N SER A 499 -17.05 -8.41 15.97
CA SER A 499 -17.89 -7.32 16.47
C SER A 499 -17.75 -6.01 15.67
N LYS A 500 -16.64 -5.86 14.94
CA LYS A 500 -16.29 -4.64 14.21
C LYS A 500 -16.56 -4.74 12.71
N VAL A 501 -16.77 -5.92 12.16
CA VAL A 501 -16.92 -6.14 10.71
C VAL A 501 -18.35 -6.49 10.32
N ARG A 502 -18.78 -6.04 9.15
CA ARG A 502 -20.05 -6.47 8.52
C ARG A 502 -19.74 -7.12 7.18
N ILE A 503 -20.47 -8.17 6.89
CA ILE A 503 -20.44 -8.84 5.59
C ILE A 503 -21.85 -8.81 5.04
N PHE A 504 -21.97 -8.47 3.76
CA PHE A 504 -23.22 -8.44 3.02
C PHE A 504 -23.10 -9.35 1.81
N HIS A 505 -24.15 -10.10 1.50
CA HIS A 505 -24.26 -10.93 0.31
C HIS A 505 -25.22 -10.28 -0.68
N ARG A 506 -24.79 -10.15 -1.93
CA ARG A 506 -25.60 -9.59 -3.00
C ARG A 506 -26.47 -10.67 -3.63
N VAL A 507 -27.78 -10.53 -3.47
CA VAL A 507 -28.77 -11.42 -4.10
C VAL A 507 -29.58 -10.59 -5.09
N GLY A 508 -29.34 -10.81 -6.39
CA GLY A 508 -29.89 -9.97 -7.43
C GLY A 508 -29.34 -8.54 -7.36
N LYS A 509 -30.20 -7.55 -7.07
CA LYS A 509 -29.79 -6.13 -6.91
C LYS A 509 -29.60 -5.72 -5.46
N ASP A 510 -30.05 -6.53 -4.51
CA ASP A 510 -30.13 -6.18 -3.10
C ASP A 510 -28.99 -6.77 -2.29
N TRP A 511 -28.60 -6.07 -1.22
CA TRP A 511 -27.58 -6.51 -0.28
C TRP A 511 -28.24 -7.02 0.99
N THR A 512 -27.94 -8.26 1.37
CA THR A 512 -28.45 -8.91 2.59
C THR A 512 -27.32 -9.06 3.60
N TYR A 513 -27.55 -8.65 4.85
CA TYR A 513 -26.57 -8.84 5.92
C TYR A 513 -26.35 -10.33 6.21
N VAL A 514 -25.10 -10.75 6.27
CA VAL A 514 -24.69 -12.12 6.58
C VAL A 514 -24.56 -12.26 8.09
N THR A 515 -25.52 -12.95 8.71
CA THR A 515 -25.49 -13.29 10.13
C THR A 515 -24.52 -14.44 10.41
N PRO A 516 -24.06 -14.65 11.65
CA PRO A 516 -23.18 -15.78 11.99
C PRO A 516 -23.76 -17.16 11.66
N ASN A 517 -25.09 -17.28 11.60
CA ASN A 517 -25.81 -18.50 11.23
C ASN A 517 -26.33 -18.49 9.78
N TYR A 518 -25.85 -17.56 8.94
CA TYR A 518 -26.24 -17.48 7.54
C TYR A 518 -25.61 -18.64 6.76
N THR A 519 -26.45 -19.38 6.03
CA THR A 519 -26.01 -20.49 5.20
C THR A 519 -26.15 -20.11 3.73
N PHE A 520 -25.05 -20.20 2.99
CA PHE A 520 -25.06 -20.09 1.53
C PHE A 520 -25.44 -21.44 0.92
N HIS A 521 -26.24 -21.42 -0.14
CA HIS A 521 -26.74 -22.63 -0.79
C HIS A 521 -26.04 -22.91 -2.11
N GLY A 522 -26.07 -24.18 -2.54
CA GLY A 522 -25.33 -24.69 -3.69
C GLY A 522 -25.50 -23.85 -4.96
N GLN A 523 -26.69 -23.32 -5.24
CA GLN A 523 -26.90 -22.47 -6.42
C GLN A 523 -26.00 -21.22 -6.43
N ASP A 524 -25.89 -20.52 -5.30
CA ASP A 524 -25.07 -19.30 -5.19
C ASP A 524 -23.59 -19.65 -5.16
N LEU A 525 -23.21 -20.76 -4.51
CA LEU A 525 -21.83 -21.25 -4.47
C LEU A 525 -21.31 -21.66 -5.86
N ARG A 526 -22.17 -22.31 -6.66
CA ARG A 526 -21.82 -22.65 -8.05
C ARG A 526 -21.65 -21.43 -8.92
N ALA A 527 -22.45 -20.38 -8.69
CA ALA A 527 -22.37 -19.12 -9.42
C ALA A 527 -21.20 -18.23 -8.95
N GLY A 528 -20.70 -18.46 -7.74
CA GLY A 528 -19.77 -17.58 -7.05
C GLY A 528 -20.52 -16.55 -6.20
N LEU A 529 -20.12 -16.37 -4.94
CA LEU A 529 -20.69 -15.39 -4.03
C LEU A 529 -20.16 -13.99 -4.37
N ASP A 530 -21.05 -13.01 -4.48
CA ASP A 530 -20.72 -11.58 -4.53
C ASP A 530 -20.96 -10.97 -3.15
N LEU A 531 -19.89 -10.79 -2.38
CA LEU A 531 -19.93 -10.29 -1.02
C LEU A 531 -19.35 -8.87 -0.96
N GLY A 532 -19.77 -8.12 0.05
CA GLY A 532 -19.22 -6.81 0.39
C GLY A 532 -18.88 -6.77 1.87
N ILE A 533 -17.74 -6.18 2.22
CA ILE A 533 -17.26 -6.03 3.59
C ILE A 533 -17.07 -4.54 3.93
N ASP A 534 -17.49 -4.16 5.14
CA ASP A 534 -17.09 -2.90 5.77
C ASP A 534 -16.87 -3.05 7.29
N ALA A 535 -16.40 -1.97 7.92
CA ALA A 535 -16.18 -1.90 9.36
C ALA A 535 -17.16 -0.92 10.06
N ARG A 536 -17.41 -1.18 11.34
CA ARG A 536 -18.14 -0.32 12.27
C ARG A 536 -17.28 0.73 12.96
N ASP A 537 -15.97 0.58 12.89
CA ASP A 537 -15.02 1.40 13.62
C ASP A 537 -13.70 1.48 12.83
N VAL A 538 -12.86 2.43 13.20
CA VAL A 538 -11.49 2.57 12.68
C VAL A 538 -10.51 1.77 13.55
N ARG A 539 -9.22 1.81 13.23
CA ARG A 539 -8.18 1.27 14.12
C ARG A 539 -8.17 2.08 15.42
N ARG A 540 -8.12 1.39 16.55
CA ARG A 540 -8.17 2.00 17.89
C ARG A 540 -7.05 1.41 18.76
N PRO A 541 -6.28 2.26 19.47
CA PRO A 541 -5.24 1.77 20.37
C PRO A 541 -5.86 0.85 21.42
N ASP A 542 -5.18 -0.26 21.70
CA ASP A 542 -5.56 -1.27 22.70
C ASP A 542 -6.95 -1.93 22.49
N ALA A 543 -7.62 -1.67 21.37
CA ALA A 543 -8.97 -2.17 21.10
C ALA A 543 -9.05 -2.99 19.81
N TRP A 544 -8.59 -2.47 18.66
CA TRP A 544 -8.58 -3.22 17.40
C TRP A 544 -7.52 -2.68 16.45
N ASP A 545 -6.62 -3.56 15.99
CA ASP A 545 -5.52 -3.27 15.06
C ASP A 545 -5.98 -3.12 13.60
N GLY A 546 -7.28 -3.32 13.36
CA GLY A 546 -7.94 -3.23 12.07
C GLY A 546 -7.98 -4.52 11.27
N ARG A 547 -7.30 -5.60 11.71
CA ARG A 547 -7.26 -6.85 10.94
C ARG A 547 -8.54 -7.67 11.13
N ALA A 548 -8.98 -8.30 10.04
CA ALA A 548 -10.09 -9.22 10.02
C ALA A 548 -9.80 -10.38 9.08
N THR A 549 -9.74 -11.60 9.63
CA THR A 549 -9.58 -12.84 8.87
C THR A 549 -10.94 -13.47 8.63
N LEU A 550 -11.37 -13.50 7.37
CA LEU A 550 -12.60 -14.15 6.92
C LEU A 550 -12.26 -15.59 6.54
N GLU A 551 -12.96 -16.57 7.11
CA GLU A 551 -12.88 -17.98 6.72
C GLU A 551 -14.20 -18.41 6.08
N LEU A 552 -14.13 -18.89 4.84
CA LEU A 552 -15.22 -19.58 4.18
C LEU A 552 -15.06 -21.08 4.41
N THR A 553 -16.12 -21.74 4.87
CA THR A 553 -16.21 -23.20 4.98
C THR A 553 -17.32 -23.69 4.04
N VAL A 554 -16.99 -24.57 3.11
CA VAL A 554 -17.93 -25.21 2.18
C VAL A 554 -18.06 -26.69 2.54
N GLU A 555 -19.28 -27.20 2.60
CA GLU A 555 -19.60 -28.61 2.84
C GLU A 555 -20.45 -29.16 1.69
N ASP A 556 -20.02 -30.26 1.10
CA ASP A 556 -20.76 -30.95 0.02
C ASP A 556 -20.52 -32.46 0.08
N GLY A 557 -21.59 -33.26 0.04
CA GLY A 557 -21.49 -34.73 0.05
C GLY A 557 -20.81 -35.34 1.29
N GLY A 558 -20.69 -34.59 2.40
CA GLY A 558 -19.97 -35.00 3.62
C GLY A 558 -18.48 -34.60 3.63
N GLU A 559 -17.97 -34.00 2.56
CA GLU A 559 -16.64 -33.42 2.49
C GLU A 559 -16.67 -31.95 2.90
N VAL A 560 -15.60 -31.47 3.53
CA VAL A 560 -15.49 -30.08 4.02
C VAL A 560 -14.22 -29.43 3.46
N ALA A 561 -14.37 -28.23 2.91
CA ALA A 561 -13.30 -27.39 2.41
C ALA A 561 -13.28 -26.03 3.11
N LYS A 562 -12.09 -25.49 3.33
CA LYS A 562 -11.90 -24.18 3.98
C LYS A 562 -10.90 -23.34 3.24
N ASP A 563 -11.12 -22.04 3.29
CA ASP A 563 -10.20 -21.05 2.75
C ASP A 563 -10.36 -19.73 3.53
N SER A 564 -9.28 -18.95 3.64
CA SER A 564 -9.24 -17.75 4.47
C SER A 564 -8.55 -16.58 3.78
N VAL A 565 -9.00 -15.36 4.08
CA VAL A 565 -8.34 -14.12 3.66
C VAL A 565 -8.27 -13.15 4.84
N THR A 566 -7.15 -12.46 4.99
CA THR A 566 -7.02 -11.38 5.97
C THR A 566 -7.05 -10.03 5.28
N LEU A 567 -7.97 -9.18 5.73
CA LEU A 567 -8.08 -7.79 5.30
C LEU A 567 -7.76 -6.86 6.48
N ARG A 568 -7.48 -5.60 6.18
CA ARG A 568 -7.27 -4.57 7.20
C ARG A 568 -8.11 -3.33 6.94
N VAL A 569 -8.77 -2.81 7.98
CA VAL A 569 -9.48 -1.53 7.85
C VAL A 569 -8.47 -0.44 7.51
N ALA A 570 -8.80 0.41 6.55
CA ALA A 570 -7.95 1.50 6.13
C ALA A 570 -7.69 2.47 7.31
N PRO A 571 -6.48 3.00 7.44
CA PRO A 571 -6.11 3.92 8.51
C PRO A 571 -6.84 5.25 8.33
N VAL A 572 -6.98 5.99 9.44
CA VAL A 572 -7.33 7.41 9.41
C VAL A 572 -6.04 8.21 9.25
N MET A 573 -6.00 9.06 8.22
CA MET A 573 -4.88 9.96 7.94
C MET A 573 -5.36 11.41 8.04
N VAL A 574 -4.46 12.32 8.37
CA VAL A 574 -4.68 13.77 8.39
C VAL A 574 -4.05 14.42 7.16
N HIS A 575 -4.54 15.61 6.84
CA HIS A 575 -4.13 16.32 5.65
C HIS A 575 -2.73 16.94 5.77
N HIS A 576 -2.03 17.08 4.65
CA HIS A 576 -0.78 17.84 4.54
C HIS A 576 -0.89 18.96 3.51
N HIS A 577 -0.03 19.97 3.64
CA HIS A 577 -0.06 21.17 2.79
C HIS A 577 0.23 20.93 1.30
N GLY A 578 0.86 19.80 0.97
CA GLY A 578 0.99 19.31 -0.41
C GLY A 578 -0.33 18.92 -1.09
N GLN A 579 -1.42 18.74 -0.33
CA GLN A 579 -2.76 18.50 -0.88
C GLN A 579 -3.48 19.81 -1.17
N LEU A 580 -4.17 19.86 -2.32
CA LEU A 580 -4.89 21.05 -2.75
C LEU A 580 -6.04 21.37 -1.78
N LEU A 581 -6.17 22.64 -1.42
CA LEU A 581 -7.26 23.13 -0.58
C LEU A 581 -8.61 23.01 -1.29
N GLU A 582 -9.61 22.44 -0.60
CA GLU A 582 -10.99 22.38 -1.09
C GLU A 582 -11.92 23.36 -0.37
N GLN A 583 -11.77 23.51 0.95
CA GLN A 583 -12.64 24.32 1.78
C GLN A 583 -11.92 24.80 3.04
N VAL A 584 -12.19 26.03 3.44
CA VAL A 584 -11.76 26.58 4.74
C VAL A 584 -12.94 26.55 5.72
N LEU A 585 -12.65 26.30 6.99
CA LEU A 585 -13.60 26.28 8.09
C LEU A 585 -13.20 27.33 9.13
N ALA A 586 -14.18 27.87 9.85
CA ALA A 586 -13.96 28.79 10.97
C ALA A 586 -15.15 28.75 11.95
N THR A 587 -15.03 29.36 13.12
CA THR A 587 -16.19 29.57 14.01
C THR A 587 -16.93 30.85 13.65
N ALA A 588 -18.26 30.78 13.48
CA ALA A 588 -19.10 31.94 13.24
C ALA A 588 -19.09 32.90 14.44
N GLY A 589 -19.02 34.21 14.21
CA GLY A 589 -18.83 35.19 15.28
C GLY A 589 -20.03 35.41 16.20
N GLY A 590 -21.25 35.02 15.81
CA GLY A 590 -22.45 35.28 16.60
C GLY A 590 -22.57 36.78 16.92
N ASN A 591 -22.51 37.12 18.21
CA ASN A 591 -22.54 38.51 18.69
C ASN A 591 -21.17 39.23 18.66
N SER A 592 -20.07 38.52 18.38
CA SER A 592 -18.73 39.09 18.30
C SER A 592 -18.52 39.81 16.98
N THR A 593 -18.43 41.15 17.03
CA THR A 593 -18.20 41.99 15.84
C THR A 593 -16.85 41.68 15.19
N VAL A 594 -15.79 41.55 15.98
CA VAL A 594 -14.44 41.27 15.46
C VAL A 594 -14.33 39.88 14.83
N GLN A 595 -15.00 38.85 15.38
CA GLN A 595 -15.02 37.54 14.74
C GLN A 595 -15.83 37.54 13.45
N ASN A 596 -16.95 38.24 13.40
CA ASN A 596 -17.73 38.35 12.17
C ASN A 596 -16.92 39.00 11.04
N ILE A 597 -16.10 40.01 11.35
CA ILE A 597 -15.17 40.63 10.41
C ILE A 597 -14.07 39.63 9.99
N PHE A 598 -13.45 38.93 10.93
CA PHE A 598 -12.45 37.90 10.64
C PHE A 598 -12.98 36.86 9.63
N VAL A 599 -14.16 36.28 9.92
CA VAL A 599 -14.79 35.27 9.05
C VAL A 599 -15.17 35.85 7.68
N GLN A 600 -15.62 37.11 7.64
CA GLN A 600 -15.95 37.78 6.38
C GLN A 600 -14.70 37.97 5.52
N VAL A 601 -13.62 38.53 6.08
CA VAL A 601 -12.36 38.78 5.36
C VAL A 601 -11.77 37.45 4.87
N LEU A 602 -11.78 36.41 5.71
CA LEU A 602 -11.29 35.09 5.33
C LEU A 602 -12.12 34.47 4.19
N ARG A 603 -13.45 34.65 4.20
CA ARG A 603 -14.33 34.25 3.09
C ARG A 603 -13.99 34.98 1.79
N GLU A 604 -13.70 36.27 1.85
CA GLU A 604 -13.31 37.06 0.68
C GLU A 604 -11.94 36.68 0.13
N LEU A 605 -10.97 36.38 1.00
CA LEU A 605 -9.63 35.94 0.61
C LEU A 605 -9.65 34.55 -0.05
N THR A 606 -10.36 33.59 0.56
CA THR A 606 -10.52 32.23 0.02
C THR A 606 -11.25 32.24 -1.33
N ALA A 607 -12.31 33.05 -1.48
CA ALA A 607 -13.00 33.22 -2.76
C ALA A 607 -12.08 33.84 -3.83
N ARG A 608 -11.30 34.87 -3.49
CA ARG A 608 -10.31 35.48 -4.39
C ARG A 608 -9.21 34.51 -4.83
N ALA A 609 -8.84 33.57 -3.96
CA ALA A 609 -7.87 32.51 -4.26
C ALA A 609 -8.44 31.38 -5.13
N GLY A 610 -9.74 31.40 -5.45
CA GLY A 610 -10.37 30.39 -6.29
C GLY A 610 -10.67 29.06 -5.56
N VAL A 611 -10.75 29.08 -4.22
CA VAL A 611 -11.16 27.91 -3.43
C VAL A 611 -12.59 27.53 -3.82
N LYS A 612 -12.79 26.27 -4.24
CA LYS A 612 -14.04 25.84 -4.91
C LYS A 612 -15.25 25.85 -3.98
N LYS A 613 -15.09 25.42 -2.73
CA LYS A 613 -16.19 25.41 -1.75
C LYS A 613 -16.15 26.68 -0.92
N PRO A 614 -17.31 27.30 -0.63
CA PRO A 614 -17.37 28.46 0.24
C PRO A 614 -16.92 28.08 1.66
N LEU A 615 -16.35 29.06 2.37
CA LEU A 615 -15.98 28.89 3.78
C LEU A 615 -17.18 28.40 4.60
N PHE A 616 -16.97 27.32 5.37
CA PHE A 616 -17.94 26.81 6.33
C PHE A 616 -17.73 27.48 7.69
N ALA A 617 -18.80 27.97 8.31
CA ALA A 617 -18.73 28.62 9.62
C ALA A 617 -19.57 27.86 10.64
N PHE A 618 -18.93 27.32 11.68
CA PHE A 618 -19.61 26.60 12.75
C PHE A 618 -20.49 27.54 13.58
N ASN A 619 -21.75 27.16 13.80
CA ASN A 619 -22.63 27.91 14.67
C ASN A 619 -22.55 27.41 16.11
N MET A 620 -22.15 28.28 17.03
CA MET A 620 -22.02 27.98 18.46
C MET A 620 -23.06 28.69 19.33
N SER A 621 -24.14 29.22 18.74
CA SER A 621 -25.17 29.96 19.49
C SER A 621 -25.83 29.15 20.61
N ASP A 622 -25.80 27.82 20.51
CA ASP A 622 -26.37 26.89 21.48
C ASP A 622 -25.32 26.28 22.44
N SER A 623 -24.05 26.69 22.36
CA SER A 623 -22.99 26.22 23.25
C SER A 623 -23.26 26.61 24.72
N PRO A 624 -23.28 25.66 25.67
CA PRO A 624 -23.40 25.96 27.09
C PRO A 624 -22.10 26.52 27.69
N GLU A 625 -20.95 26.28 27.05
CA GLU A 625 -19.62 26.71 27.50
C GLU A 625 -19.25 28.11 26.98
N GLY A 626 -20.08 28.66 26.09
CA GLY A 626 -19.84 29.93 25.45
C GLY A 626 -19.13 29.79 24.10
N PHE A 627 -18.51 30.88 23.67
CA PHE A 627 -17.92 31.04 22.34
C PHE A 627 -16.47 30.52 22.30
N ASP A 628 -16.17 29.63 21.35
CA ASP A 628 -14.83 29.07 21.11
C ASP A 628 -14.36 29.42 19.67
N PRO A 629 -13.51 30.45 19.50
CA PRO A 629 -13.09 30.90 18.17
C PRO A 629 -12.11 29.95 17.46
N TRP A 630 -11.52 29.00 18.18
CA TRP A 630 -10.33 28.26 17.76
C TRP A 630 -10.67 27.02 16.91
N ALA A 631 -11.13 27.25 15.69
CA ALA A 631 -11.52 26.18 14.77
C ALA A 631 -10.42 25.16 14.49
N GLN A 632 -9.15 25.55 14.60
CA GLN A 632 -8.03 24.64 14.41
C GLN A 632 -7.89 23.64 15.54
N ASP A 633 -8.35 23.97 16.76
CA ASP A 633 -7.93 23.26 17.97
C ASP A 633 -8.89 22.17 18.44
N PHE A 634 -10.17 22.26 18.06
CA PHE A 634 -11.18 21.30 18.52
C PHE A 634 -11.36 20.10 17.57
N PHE A 635 -10.72 20.11 16.40
CA PHE A 635 -10.69 18.98 15.48
C PHE A 635 -9.59 19.12 14.41
N GLU A 636 -9.21 17.98 13.83
CA GLU A 636 -8.35 17.89 12.66
C GLU A 636 -9.11 17.27 11.49
N ALA A 637 -8.93 17.83 10.29
CA ALA A 637 -9.53 17.30 9.07
C ALA A 637 -8.66 16.18 8.47
N GLY A 638 -9.28 15.03 8.24
CA GLY A 638 -8.60 13.85 7.71
C GLY A 638 -9.47 13.05 6.72
N TYR A 639 -8.98 11.86 6.39
CA TYR A 639 -9.59 10.96 5.44
C TYR A 639 -9.14 9.52 5.68
N THR A 640 -9.89 8.59 5.12
CA THR A 640 -9.50 7.20 4.95
C THR A 640 -9.84 6.79 3.51
N SER A 641 -9.00 5.93 2.91
CA SER A 641 -9.16 5.57 1.51
C SER A 641 -8.66 4.17 1.20
N ILE A 642 -9.31 3.56 0.20
CA ILE A 642 -8.95 2.26 -0.36
C ILE A 642 -8.88 2.33 -1.88
N PRO A 643 -8.17 1.42 -2.56
CA PRO A 643 -8.26 1.25 -4.01
C PRO A 643 -9.70 1.06 -4.49
N GLY A 644 -10.07 1.69 -5.60
CA GLY A 644 -11.34 1.48 -6.27
C GLY A 644 -11.18 1.30 -7.78
N PRO A 645 -12.21 0.81 -8.47
CA PRO A 645 -12.15 0.52 -9.91
C PRO A 645 -11.94 1.77 -10.79
N ASP A 646 -12.38 2.94 -10.33
CA ASP A 646 -12.26 4.23 -11.03
C ASP A 646 -11.27 5.20 -10.35
N GLY A 647 -10.52 4.73 -9.35
CA GLY A 647 -9.67 5.55 -8.48
C GLY A 647 -9.98 5.30 -6.99
N PRO A 648 -9.29 6.01 -6.08
CA PRO A 648 -9.48 5.82 -4.65
C PRO A 648 -10.93 6.06 -4.21
N ILE A 649 -11.47 5.14 -3.41
CA ILE A 649 -12.72 5.34 -2.68
C ILE A 649 -12.36 6.01 -1.36
N VAL A 650 -12.92 7.18 -1.10
CA VAL A 650 -12.52 8.05 0.02
C VAL A 650 -13.73 8.32 0.91
N LEU A 651 -13.53 8.19 2.23
CA LEU A 651 -14.41 8.77 3.24
C LEU A 651 -13.61 9.85 3.99
N ARG A 652 -14.11 11.09 4.00
CA ARG A 652 -13.51 12.16 4.82
C ARG A 652 -13.79 11.87 6.29
N ILE A 653 -12.83 12.10 7.17
CA ILE A 653 -12.96 11.85 8.61
C ILE A 653 -12.58 13.11 9.37
N MET A 654 -13.48 13.61 10.21
CA MET A 654 -13.14 14.66 11.17
C MET A 654 -12.68 14.00 12.48
N VAL A 655 -11.46 14.28 12.90
CA VAL A 655 -10.90 13.75 14.15
C VAL A 655 -11.09 14.82 15.23
N ARG A 656 -12.00 14.61 16.17
CA ARG A 656 -12.16 15.52 17.31
C ARG A 656 -10.88 15.53 18.14
N SER A 657 -10.47 16.70 18.61
CA SER A 657 -9.34 16.83 19.53
C SER A 657 -9.55 15.97 20.78
N ALA A 658 -8.47 15.53 21.40
CA ALA A 658 -8.52 14.64 22.56
C ALA A 658 -8.81 15.40 23.87
N GLN A 659 -9.75 16.34 23.79
CA GLN A 659 -10.20 17.23 24.87
C GLN A 659 -11.70 16.98 25.08
N ASP A 660 -12.06 15.89 25.75
CA ASP A 660 -13.47 15.47 25.85
C ASP A 660 -14.38 16.53 26.50
N ASP A 661 -13.83 17.37 27.37
CA ASP A 661 -14.50 18.50 28.00
C ASP A 661 -14.71 19.70 27.07
N ARG A 662 -14.01 19.80 25.93
CA ARG A 662 -14.18 20.88 24.97
C ARG A 662 -15.43 20.67 24.12
N TRP A 663 -16.49 21.42 24.41
CA TRP A 663 -17.79 21.25 23.74
C TRP A 663 -17.75 21.50 22.24
N ALA A 664 -16.93 22.44 21.76
CA ALA A 664 -16.83 22.80 20.34
C ALA A 664 -16.48 21.59 19.44
N GLY A 665 -15.73 20.61 19.96
CA GLY A 665 -15.41 19.38 19.26
C GLY A 665 -16.62 18.52 18.89
N ARG A 666 -17.79 18.74 19.51
CA ARG A 666 -19.04 18.04 19.17
C ARG A 666 -19.58 18.45 17.79
N LEU A 667 -19.19 19.62 17.31
CA LEU A 667 -19.73 20.21 16.09
C LEU A 667 -19.35 19.43 14.84
N VAL A 668 -18.23 18.72 14.84
CA VAL A 668 -17.88 17.87 13.69
C VAL A 668 -18.85 16.69 13.51
N PHE A 669 -19.44 16.22 14.61
CA PHE A 669 -20.46 15.17 14.59
C PHE A 669 -21.83 15.71 14.16
N ARG A 670 -22.18 16.92 14.62
CA ARG A 670 -23.48 17.55 14.37
C ARG A 670 -23.58 18.19 12.99
N ASP A 671 -22.52 18.90 12.57
CA ASP A 671 -22.57 19.84 11.44
C ASP A 671 -21.87 19.32 10.19
N LEU A 672 -20.85 18.45 10.34
CA LEU A 672 -20.06 17.95 9.20
C LEU A 672 -20.37 16.51 8.81
N ARG A 673 -20.76 15.65 9.76
CA ARG A 673 -21.03 14.23 9.47
C ARG A 673 -22.18 14.06 8.48
N SER A 674 -21.94 13.30 7.42
CA SER A 674 -22.85 13.09 6.30
C SER A 674 -22.55 11.74 5.61
N ASN A 675 -23.23 11.44 4.50
CA ASN A 675 -22.94 10.26 3.67
C ASN A 675 -21.51 10.24 3.09
N SER A 676 -20.80 11.36 3.08
CA SER A 676 -19.41 11.49 2.56
C SER A 676 -18.38 11.92 3.60
N VAL A 677 -18.81 12.11 4.85
CA VAL A 677 -17.96 12.57 5.95
C VAL A 677 -18.31 11.78 7.22
N GLY A 678 -17.35 11.04 7.75
CA GLY A 678 -17.38 10.45 9.08
C GLY A 678 -16.75 11.37 10.13
N ALA A 679 -16.88 10.98 11.40
CA ALA A 679 -16.18 11.65 12.50
C ALA A 679 -15.79 10.65 13.58
N VAL A 680 -14.65 10.85 14.24
CA VAL A 680 -14.10 9.98 15.27
C VAL A 680 -13.56 10.81 16.44
N GLN A 681 -13.38 10.19 17.60
CA GLN A 681 -12.81 10.83 18.79
C GLN A 681 -12.00 9.84 19.63
N HIS A 682 -10.89 10.24 20.22
CA HIS A 682 -10.17 9.44 21.20
C HIS A 682 -10.69 9.78 22.60
N HIS A 683 -11.23 8.81 23.35
CA HIS A 683 -11.92 9.04 24.62
C HIS A 683 -10.93 9.29 25.79
N VAL A 684 -10.30 10.45 25.76
CA VAL A 684 -9.41 10.94 26.81
C VAL A 684 -9.67 12.43 27.03
N SER A 685 -9.27 12.94 28.19
CA SER A 685 -9.37 14.36 28.53
C SER A 685 -7.96 14.93 28.68
N GLY A 686 -7.41 15.32 27.55
CA GLY A 686 -6.13 16.03 27.41
C GLY A 686 -6.24 17.51 27.79
N ASP A 687 -5.13 18.23 27.65
CA ASP A 687 -5.08 19.67 27.84
C ASP A 687 -4.77 20.40 26.53
N THR A 688 -4.21 21.61 26.59
CA THR A 688 -3.87 22.37 25.39
C THR A 688 -2.90 21.63 24.47
N THR A 689 -2.07 20.72 24.99
CA THR A 689 -1.18 19.89 24.16
C THR A 689 -1.93 18.94 23.22
N ASP A 690 -3.18 18.61 23.54
CA ASP A 690 -4.07 17.76 22.74
C ASP A 690 -4.98 18.56 21.78
N SER A 691 -4.85 19.89 21.76
CA SER A 691 -5.47 20.73 20.73
C SER A 691 -4.77 20.50 19.39
N THR A 692 -5.57 20.54 18.32
CA THR A 692 -5.09 20.17 16.98
C THR A 692 -4.27 21.26 16.26
N GLY A 693 -4.15 22.48 16.79
CA GLY A 693 -3.06 23.40 16.40
C GLY A 693 -1.66 22.87 16.75
N ASN A 694 -1.58 21.94 17.71
CA ASN A 694 -0.34 21.23 18.00
C ASN A 694 -0.08 20.04 17.05
N LEU A 695 -0.99 19.73 16.12
CA LEU A 695 -0.90 18.59 15.22
C LEU A 695 -0.75 19.10 13.78
N GLU A 696 0.46 18.95 13.24
CA GLU A 696 0.77 19.30 11.85
C GLU A 696 1.22 18.06 11.06
N THR A 697 1.32 18.17 9.74
CA THR A 697 1.75 17.04 8.89
C THR A 697 2.87 17.42 7.94
N ILE A 698 4.00 16.73 8.10
CA ILE A 698 5.12 16.74 7.15
C ILE A 698 4.62 16.10 5.84
N PRO A 699 4.68 16.77 4.68
CA PRO A 699 4.25 16.19 3.40
C PRO A 699 5.10 14.97 2.99
N PRO A 700 4.71 14.18 1.98
CA PRO A 700 5.39 12.94 1.60
C PRO A 700 6.89 13.09 1.33
N TYR A 701 7.67 12.08 1.70
CA TYR A 701 9.12 12.03 1.50
C TYR A 701 9.66 10.60 1.59
N THR A 702 10.93 10.44 1.21
CA THR A 702 11.70 9.21 1.42
C THR A 702 13.02 9.59 2.08
N HIS A 703 13.36 8.90 3.17
CA HIS A 703 14.60 9.14 3.92
C HIS A 703 15.17 7.82 4.43
N ASN A 704 16.49 7.62 4.31
CA ASN A 704 17.22 6.42 4.75
C ASN A 704 16.55 5.10 4.33
N GLY A 705 16.20 4.97 3.05
CA GLY A 705 15.56 3.76 2.50
C GLY A 705 14.09 3.57 2.87
N LYS A 706 13.53 4.39 3.76
CA LYS A 706 12.12 4.32 4.19
C LYS A 706 11.27 5.37 3.48
N SER A 707 10.15 4.92 2.91
CA SER A 707 9.19 5.79 2.20
C SER A 707 8.00 6.13 3.09
N TYR A 708 7.57 7.39 3.05
CA TYR A 708 6.39 7.92 3.75
C TYR A 708 5.43 8.56 2.74
N PRO A 709 4.66 7.75 1.98
CA PRO A 709 3.84 8.23 0.87
C PRO A 709 2.67 9.12 1.31
N ALA A 710 2.22 9.00 2.57
CA ALA A 710 1.21 9.89 3.18
C ALA A 710 1.83 11.01 4.04
N GLY A 711 3.16 11.11 4.08
CA GLY A 711 3.86 11.97 5.04
C GLY A 711 3.85 11.44 6.47
N ARG A 712 4.18 12.30 7.43
CA ARG A 712 4.18 11.97 8.87
C ARG A 712 3.60 13.12 9.67
N ILE A 713 2.84 12.81 10.71
CA ILE A 713 2.40 13.80 11.69
C ILE A 713 3.64 14.36 12.41
N VAL A 714 3.62 15.63 12.79
CA VAL A 714 4.54 16.23 13.76
C VAL A 714 3.70 16.85 14.88
N MET A 715 4.08 16.56 16.13
CA MET A 715 3.32 17.02 17.28
C MET A 715 4.24 17.40 18.45
N GLY A 716 3.92 18.51 19.10
CA GLY A 716 4.69 19.05 20.21
C GLY A 716 4.41 18.38 21.55
N SER A 717 5.46 18.11 22.31
CA SER A 717 5.36 17.72 23.72
C SER A 717 5.73 18.89 24.62
N GLN A 718 4.99 19.05 25.71
CA GLN A 718 5.30 20.02 26.76
C GLN A 718 5.84 19.35 28.00
N PHE A 719 6.98 19.82 28.48
CA PHE A 719 7.68 19.34 29.68
C PHE A 719 7.88 17.81 29.68
N GLY A 720 8.16 17.23 28.50
CA GLY A 720 8.33 15.79 28.30
C GLY A 720 7.05 14.96 28.38
N VAL A 721 5.88 15.59 28.35
CA VAL A 721 4.57 14.92 28.28
C VAL A 721 4.08 14.96 26.83
N LYS A 722 3.91 13.77 26.25
CA LYS A 722 3.32 13.61 24.91
C LYS A 722 1.81 13.83 24.95
N PRO A 723 1.21 14.44 23.91
CA PRO A 723 -0.24 14.53 23.77
C PRO A 723 -0.90 13.14 23.80
N LEU A 724 -2.06 13.04 24.44
CA LEU A 724 -2.77 11.77 24.57
C LEU A 724 -3.30 11.25 23.22
N ILE A 725 -3.62 12.15 22.28
CA ILE A 725 -4.10 11.80 20.93
C ILE A 725 -3.06 11.04 20.10
N VAL A 726 -1.76 11.15 20.44
CA VAL A 726 -0.67 10.45 19.72
C VAL A 726 -0.93 8.95 19.63
N LYS A 727 -1.47 8.33 20.68
CA LYS A 727 -1.81 6.89 20.69
C LYS A 727 -2.82 6.50 19.60
N PHE A 728 -3.77 7.39 19.31
CA PHE A 728 -4.74 7.15 18.25
C PHE A 728 -4.05 7.13 16.88
N PHE A 729 -3.12 8.05 16.63
CA PHE A 729 -2.38 8.14 15.36
C PHE A 729 -1.30 7.07 15.21
N GLU A 730 -0.63 6.67 16.29
CA GLU A 730 0.29 5.52 16.30
C GLU A 730 -0.43 4.24 15.87
N ALA A 731 -1.67 4.03 16.32
CA ALA A 731 -2.49 2.87 15.91
C ALA A 731 -2.86 2.87 14.42
N GLN A 732 -2.70 4.00 13.71
CA GLN A 732 -2.93 4.07 12.26
C GLN A 732 -1.71 3.65 11.44
N GLU A 733 -0.52 3.66 12.05
CA GLU A 733 0.79 3.22 11.51
C GLU A 733 1.33 4.01 10.30
N VAL A 734 0.48 4.54 9.42
CA VAL A 734 0.88 5.15 8.14
C VAL A 734 1.51 6.55 8.28
N GLN A 735 1.02 7.36 9.21
CA GLN A 735 1.55 8.71 9.49
C GLN A 735 2.13 8.78 10.91
N THR A 736 3.00 7.83 11.28
CA THR A 736 3.57 7.75 12.64
C THR A 736 4.11 9.12 13.10
N PRO A 737 3.68 9.67 14.24
CA PRO A 737 4.07 11.01 14.66
C PRO A 737 5.58 11.20 14.87
N VAL A 738 6.08 12.40 14.57
CA VAL A 738 7.37 12.95 14.96
C VAL A 738 7.14 13.83 16.18
N GLU A 739 7.86 13.58 17.26
CA GLU A 739 7.78 14.38 18.47
C GLU A 739 8.76 15.56 18.42
N ILE A 740 8.28 16.75 18.75
CA ILE A 740 9.09 17.97 18.91
C ILE A 740 8.83 18.61 20.29
N ASN A 741 9.63 19.60 20.70
CA ASN A 741 9.48 20.27 21.99
C ASN A 741 8.78 21.64 21.84
N THR A 742 7.63 21.79 22.48
CA THR A 742 6.84 23.03 22.50
C THR A 742 6.70 23.63 23.90
N SER A 743 7.50 23.19 24.86
CA SER A 743 7.46 23.65 26.27
C SER A 743 7.74 25.15 26.44
N TRP A 744 8.45 25.74 25.49
CA TRP A 744 8.88 27.14 25.50
C TRP A 744 7.77 28.10 25.07
N LEU A 745 6.69 27.59 24.45
CA LEU A 745 5.50 28.36 24.08
C LEU A 745 4.46 28.31 25.20
N ARG A 746 3.71 29.41 25.38
CA ARG A 746 2.65 29.50 26.39
C ARG A 746 1.47 28.59 26.07
N VAL A 747 1.01 28.63 24.81
CA VAL A 747 -0.05 27.75 24.32
C VAL A 747 0.53 26.35 24.09
N GLY A 748 1.62 26.24 23.32
CA GLY A 748 2.39 25.01 23.23
C GLY A 748 2.19 24.22 21.95
N HIS A 749 1.84 24.90 20.88
CA HIS A 749 1.44 24.29 19.62
C HIS A 749 2.59 24.35 18.60
N THR A 750 2.46 23.50 17.59
CA THR A 750 3.46 23.35 16.54
C THR A 750 3.29 24.45 15.48
N ASP A 751 2.04 24.80 15.17
CA ASP A 751 1.68 25.84 14.19
C ASP A 751 2.13 27.26 14.59
N GLU A 752 2.41 27.50 15.88
CA GLU A 752 2.94 28.76 16.42
C GLU A 752 4.32 29.13 15.87
N PHE A 753 5.11 28.19 15.34
CA PHE A 753 6.47 28.51 14.89
C PHE A 753 6.95 27.75 13.66
N MET A 754 6.19 26.78 13.15
CA MET A 754 6.58 26.03 11.95
C MET A 754 5.38 25.58 11.12
N GLN A 755 5.57 25.52 9.81
CA GLN A 755 4.64 24.91 8.87
C GLN A 755 5.39 24.33 7.66
N PHE A 756 4.67 23.58 6.82
CA PHE A 756 5.21 23.05 5.56
C PHE A 756 4.49 23.66 4.37
N LEU A 757 5.25 24.02 3.34
CA LEU A 757 4.73 24.69 2.15
C LEU A 757 5.09 23.89 0.89
N PRO A 758 4.16 23.66 -0.04
CA PRO A 758 4.48 23.18 -1.38
C PRO A 758 5.61 24.00 -2.02
N ALA A 759 6.59 23.34 -2.61
CA ALA A 759 7.69 24.01 -3.27
C ALA A 759 8.21 23.19 -4.44
N ASN A 760 8.70 23.88 -5.48
CA ASN A 760 9.30 23.23 -6.63
C ASN A 760 10.76 22.85 -6.33
N ASN A 761 10.95 21.79 -5.55
CA ASN A 761 12.25 21.21 -5.22
C ASN A 761 12.15 19.67 -5.18
N ARG A 762 13.26 18.99 -4.88
CA ARG A 762 13.30 17.52 -4.84
C ARG A 762 12.33 16.89 -3.83
N LEU A 763 12.07 17.55 -2.71
CA LEU A 763 11.13 17.08 -1.69
C LEU A 763 9.68 17.40 -2.07
N GLY A 764 9.45 18.35 -2.99
CA GLY A 764 8.11 18.89 -3.30
C GLY A 764 7.58 19.87 -2.25
N TRP A 765 8.37 20.16 -1.21
CA TRP A 765 7.99 21.03 -0.10
C TRP A 765 9.22 21.65 0.57
N VAL A 766 8.97 22.71 1.34
CA VAL A 766 9.91 23.37 2.24
C VAL A 766 9.31 23.46 3.63
N MET A 767 10.16 23.55 4.64
CA MET A 767 9.76 23.88 6.00
C MET A 767 9.91 25.39 6.21
N ALA A 768 8.83 26.08 6.53
CA ALA A 768 8.90 27.44 7.03
C ALA A 768 9.01 27.38 8.56
N VAL A 769 9.84 28.24 9.13
CA VAL A 769 10.01 28.37 10.59
C VAL A 769 10.18 29.84 10.97
N SER A 770 9.72 30.20 12.15
CA SER A 770 9.92 31.52 12.75
C SER A 770 11.42 31.84 12.95
N ASP A 771 11.81 33.09 12.76
CA ASP A 771 13.17 33.62 12.92
C ASP A 771 13.16 34.86 13.82
N PRO A 772 13.23 34.65 15.15
CA PRO A 772 13.20 35.73 16.13
C PRO A 772 14.40 36.67 16.03
N LEU A 773 15.56 36.15 15.62
CA LEU A 773 16.76 36.98 15.44
C LEU A 773 16.65 37.87 14.20
N ALA A 774 15.96 37.42 13.14
CA ALA A 774 15.67 38.28 12.00
C ALA A 774 14.70 39.41 12.38
N GLY A 775 13.64 39.11 13.13
CA GLY A 775 12.73 40.15 13.63
C GLY A 775 13.45 41.17 14.51
N LEU A 776 14.31 40.72 15.43
CA LEU A 776 15.12 41.60 16.26
C LEU A 776 16.03 42.52 15.43
N ARG A 777 16.75 41.95 14.47
CA ARG A 777 17.65 42.71 13.58
C ARG A 777 16.91 43.79 12.79
N ILE A 778 15.66 43.56 12.39
CA ILE A 778 14.85 44.57 11.69
C ILE A 778 14.64 45.80 12.57
N LEU A 779 14.22 45.61 13.83
CA LEU A 779 14.03 46.71 14.78
C LEU A 779 15.34 47.41 15.14
N GLU A 780 16.41 46.65 15.39
CA GLU A 780 17.73 47.23 15.69
C GLU A 780 18.28 48.07 14.53
N ASN A 781 18.12 47.61 13.30
CA ASN A 781 18.55 48.33 12.11
C ASN A 781 17.74 49.62 11.92
N ALA A 782 16.43 49.56 12.16
CA ALA A 782 15.57 50.75 12.15
C ALA A 782 16.02 51.77 13.21
N GLN A 783 16.30 51.34 14.44
CA GLN A 783 16.83 52.22 15.48
C GLN A 783 18.18 52.84 15.08
N LYS A 784 19.12 52.03 14.56
CA LYS A 784 20.44 52.50 14.08
C LYS A 784 20.32 53.51 12.94
N ALA A 785 19.30 53.38 12.08
CA ALA A 785 18.99 54.32 11.01
C ALA A 785 18.29 55.60 11.49
N GLY A 786 18.06 55.77 12.80
CA GLY A 786 17.46 56.96 13.39
C GLY A 786 15.95 56.89 13.57
N HIS A 787 15.33 55.74 13.36
CA HIS A 787 13.88 55.54 13.49
C HIS A 787 13.44 55.04 14.88
N GLY A 788 14.29 55.13 15.91
CA GLY A 788 13.99 54.62 17.26
C GLY A 788 12.67 55.16 17.86
N LYS A 789 12.29 56.40 17.52
CA LYS A 789 11.05 57.05 18.00
C LYS A 789 9.80 56.70 17.20
N VAL A 790 9.90 55.88 16.16
CA VAL A 790 8.74 55.39 15.41
C VAL A 790 7.98 54.40 16.29
N MET A 791 6.65 54.44 16.21
CA MET A 791 5.79 53.48 16.91
C MET A 791 6.12 52.06 16.46
N ALA A 792 6.28 51.14 17.42
CA ALA A 792 6.57 49.74 17.10
C ALA A 792 5.35 49.02 16.51
N LEU A 793 4.15 49.40 16.96
CA LEU A 793 2.86 48.91 16.45
C LEU A 793 2.20 49.99 15.59
N SER A 794 1.88 49.66 14.34
CA SER A 794 1.23 50.58 13.39
C SER A 794 -0.28 50.43 13.27
N ARG A 795 -0.87 49.41 13.91
CA ARG A 795 -2.31 49.15 13.84
C ARG A 795 -3.10 50.37 14.34
N PRO A 796 -4.01 50.94 13.54
CA PRO A 796 -4.90 51.98 14.02
C PRO A 796 -6.02 51.39 14.90
N SER A 797 -6.64 52.21 15.74
CA SER A 797 -7.90 51.83 16.37
C SER A 797 -9.05 51.88 15.37
N PHE A 798 -9.82 50.79 15.26
CA PHE A 798 -11.01 50.73 14.45
C PHE A 798 -12.26 50.91 15.32
N ALA A 799 -13.32 51.48 14.75
CA ALA A 799 -14.62 51.64 15.44
C ALA A 799 -15.20 50.29 15.93
N THR A 800 -14.77 49.19 15.33
CA THR A 800 -15.20 47.82 15.60
C THR A 800 -14.42 47.13 16.72
N ASP A 801 -13.35 47.75 17.25
CA ASP A 801 -12.48 47.16 18.27
C ASP A 801 -13.17 47.05 19.64
N GLY A 802 -14.15 47.93 19.93
CA GLY A 802 -14.83 48.02 21.23
C GLY A 802 -14.13 48.95 22.22
N ILE A 803 -14.87 49.47 23.21
CA ILE A 803 -14.44 50.58 24.08
C ILE A 803 -13.35 50.20 25.11
N SER A 804 -13.18 48.90 25.40
CA SER A 804 -12.29 48.39 26.45
C SER A 804 -10.97 47.80 25.94
N ARG A 805 -10.70 47.85 24.62
CA ARG A 805 -9.53 47.22 24.03
C ARG A 805 -8.44 48.26 23.76
N CYS A 806 -7.26 48.05 24.33
CA CYS A 806 -6.13 48.96 24.21
C CYS A 806 -5.08 48.41 23.22
N LEU A 807 -4.37 49.31 22.54
CA LEU A 807 -3.26 48.97 21.67
C LEU A 807 -1.95 49.42 22.34
N PRO A 808 -0.89 48.61 22.29
CA PRO A 808 0.46 49.02 22.69
C PRO A 808 0.88 50.33 22.04
N ASN A 809 1.57 51.17 22.80
CA ASN A 809 2.04 52.46 22.34
C ASN A 809 3.56 52.65 22.44
N ASP A 810 4.31 51.55 22.63
CA ASP A 810 5.76 51.58 22.65
C ASP A 810 6.33 51.99 21.27
N THR A 811 7.38 52.79 21.29
CA THR A 811 8.27 53.05 20.16
C THR A 811 9.27 51.90 19.95
N ILE A 812 9.96 51.87 18.82
CA ILE A 812 11.02 50.88 18.54
C ILE A 812 12.08 50.88 19.66
N GLU A 813 12.53 52.05 20.09
CA GLU A 813 13.53 52.18 21.16
C GLU A 813 13.01 51.66 22.51
N GLU A 814 11.73 51.90 22.82
CA GLU A 814 11.10 51.40 24.04
C GLU A 814 10.96 49.87 24.02
N VAL A 815 10.55 49.28 22.88
CA VAL A 815 10.50 47.82 22.70
C VAL A 815 11.88 47.19 22.90
N LEU A 816 12.91 47.72 22.23
CA LEU A 816 14.28 47.21 22.34
C LEU A 816 14.88 47.40 23.75
N SER A 817 14.33 48.33 24.54
CA SER A 817 14.73 48.55 25.93
C SER A 817 14.00 47.66 26.95
N LYS A 818 12.99 46.88 26.53
CA LYS A 818 12.25 45.99 27.44
C LYS A 818 13.18 44.96 28.08
N ALA A 819 12.93 44.66 29.35
CA ALA A 819 13.77 43.77 30.14
C ALA A 819 13.93 42.41 29.44
N ASN A 820 15.20 42.03 29.19
CA ASN A 820 15.59 40.77 28.56
C ASN A 820 14.99 40.51 27.16
N PHE A 821 14.58 41.55 26.41
CA PHE A 821 13.93 41.36 25.11
C PHE A 821 14.82 40.62 24.10
N THR A 822 16.10 41.02 23.99
CA THR A 822 17.09 40.32 23.15
C THR A 822 17.32 38.87 23.59
N GLY A 823 17.51 38.64 24.90
CA GLY A 823 17.73 37.30 25.43
C GLY A 823 16.53 36.36 25.23
N ILE A 824 15.30 36.90 25.22
CA ILE A 824 14.11 36.13 24.83
C ILE A 824 14.19 35.69 23.37
N GLN A 825 14.63 36.56 22.46
CA GLN A 825 14.76 36.19 21.04
C GLN A 825 15.82 35.10 20.82
N GLU A 826 16.95 35.20 21.53
CA GLU A 826 18.00 34.17 21.54
C GLU A 826 17.47 32.83 22.06
N TYR A 827 16.76 32.86 23.20
CA TYR A 827 16.12 31.67 23.76
C TYR A 827 15.11 31.02 22.79
N CYS A 828 14.28 31.82 22.12
CA CYS A 828 13.35 31.31 21.10
C CYS A 828 14.10 30.72 19.89
N ALA A 829 15.17 31.37 19.43
CA ALA A 829 15.97 30.89 18.32
C ALA A 829 16.59 29.52 18.61
N ASP A 830 17.11 29.33 19.83
CA ASP A 830 17.71 28.06 20.28
C ASP A 830 16.67 26.93 20.33
N ASN A 831 15.47 27.21 20.85
CA ASN A 831 14.38 26.22 20.88
C ASN A 831 13.89 25.86 19.48
N ILE A 832 13.72 26.85 18.59
CA ILE A 832 13.35 26.61 17.19
C ILE A 832 14.44 25.80 16.50
N GLN A 833 15.72 26.12 16.72
CA GLN A 833 16.83 25.37 16.15
C GLN A 833 16.86 23.91 16.62
N ALA A 834 16.60 23.65 17.91
CA ALA A 834 16.53 22.29 18.44
C ALA A 834 15.45 21.45 17.73
N ASN A 835 14.29 22.04 17.45
CA ASN A 835 13.22 21.38 16.70
C ASN A 835 13.57 21.19 15.21
N ILE A 836 14.26 22.14 14.59
CA ILE A 836 14.76 21.98 13.22
C ILE A 836 15.69 20.77 13.10
N GLU A 837 16.61 20.57 14.05
CA GLU A 837 17.52 19.43 14.03
C GLU A 837 16.79 18.08 14.18
N ILE A 838 15.66 18.05 14.89
CA ILE A 838 14.76 16.89 14.90
C ILE A 838 14.21 16.64 13.49
N ILE A 839 13.61 17.65 12.85
CA ILE A 839 13.02 17.48 11.51
C ILE A 839 14.07 17.10 10.47
N LYS A 840 15.27 17.68 10.51
CA LYS A 840 16.40 17.28 9.65
C LYS A 840 16.74 15.81 9.82
N ARG A 841 16.86 15.33 11.05
CA ARG A 841 17.14 13.92 11.34
C ARG A 841 16.03 12.99 10.85
N GLU A 842 14.77 13.38 10.98
CA GLU A 842 13.64 12.52 10.60
C GLU A 842 13.36 12.51 9.08
N THR A 843 13.72 13.57 8.35
CA THR A 843 13.32 13.78 6.95
C THR A 843 14.47 13.87 5.95
N GLY A 844 15.69 14.14 6.41
CA GLY A 844 16.83 14.48 5.55
C GLY A 844 16.74 15.85 4.91
N ILE A 845 15.81 16.72 5.33
CA ILE A 845 15.77 18.10 4.85
C ILE A 845 17.08 18.81 5.18
N THR A 846 17.55 19.63 4.24
CA THR A 846 18.77 20.45 4.42
C THR A 846 18.38 21.90 4.63
N ASP A 847 19.33 22.76 5.02
CA ASP A 847 19.06 24.19 5.20
C ASP A 847 18.51 24.87 3.93
N ASN A 848 18.81 24.35 2.73
CA ASN A 848 18.23 24.83 1.47
C ASN A 848 16.71 24.61 1.38
N GLY A 849 16.18 23.64 2.13
CA GLY A 849 14.75 23.36 2.24
C GLY A 849 14.06 24.12 3.36
N ILE A 850 14.76 25.00 4.09
CA ILE A 850 14.24 25.71 5.26
C ILE A 850 14.14 27.20 4.96
N ILE A 851 12.99 27.79 5.27
CA ILE A 851 12.73 29.22 5.12
C ILE A 851 12.50 29.83 6.47
N ARG A 852 13.25 30.89 6.75
CA ARG A 852 13.20 31.66 7.97
C ARG A 852 12.26 32.85 7.79
N ILE A 853 11.19 32.91 8.57
CA ILE A 853 10.18 33.98 8.55
C ILE A 853 10.43 34.90 9.74
N PRO A 854 10.72 36.20 9.54
CA PRO A 854 10.96 37.12 10.64
C PRO A 854 9.78 37.14 11.62
N SER A 855 10.08 36.94 12.90
CA SER A 855 9.09 36.95 13.99
C SER A 855 9.70 37.58 15.24
N LEU A 856 8.90 37.82 16.27
CA LEU A 856 9.36 38.29 17.58
C LEU A 856 8.48 37.67 18.67
N PHE A 857 9.08 37.33 19.79
CA PHE A 857 8.38 36.75 20.95
C PHE A 857 8.58 37.60 22.20
N TYR A 858 7.73 37.39 23.19
CA TYR A 858 7.84 38.05 24.49
C TYR A 858 7.22 37.17 25.59
N SER A 859 7.61 37.39 26.85
CA SER A 859 7.22 36.51 27.97
C SER A 859 6.16 37.10 28.90
N GLN A 860 5.79 38.37 28.70
CA GLN A 860 4.84 39.09 29.55
C GLN A 860 3.43 38.99 28.97
N PRO A 861 2.35 39.03 29.77
CA PRO A 861 1.01 39.21 29.20
C PRO A 861 0.87 40.59 28.54
N TRP A 862 0.02 40.72 27.53
CA TRP A 862 -0.37 42.03 26.98
C TRP A 862 -1.04 42.86 28.10
N THR A 863 -0.33 43.83 28.68
CA THR A 863 -0.87 44.65 29.77
C THR A 863 -1.71 45.81 29.21
N CYS A 864 -3.02 45.61 29.15
CA CYS A 864 -4.02 46.68 29.03
C CYS A 864 -4.87 46.87 30.30
N GLU A 865 -4.58 46.17 31.39
CA GLU A 865 -5.55 46.00 32.46
C GLU A 865 -5.94 47.28 33.21
N ILE A 866 -7.25 47.52 33.20
CA ILE A 866 -7.99 47.70 34.44
C ILE A 866 -8.00 46.33 35.15
N ASP A 867 -7.27 46.25 36.26
CA ASP A 867 -7.44 45.32 37.40
C ASP A 867 -7.27 43.80 37.13
N THR A 868 -6.04 43.28 37.22
CA THR A 868 -5.80 41.85 37.46
C THR A 868 -6.55 41.50 38.75
N LYS A 869 -7.66 40.77 38.63
CA LYS A 869 -8.22 40.09 39.79
C LYS A 869 -7.16 39.09 40.27
N THR A 870 -6.60 39.30 41.45
CA THR A 870 -5.71 38.33 42.08
C THR A 870 -6.43 36.98 42.18
N LEU A 871 -6.04 36.03 41.34
CA LEU A 871 -6.60 34.67 41.38
C LEU A 871 -6.22 34.06 42.73
N ASN A 872 -7.20 33.48 43.42
CA ASN A 872 -6.90 32.72 44.63
C ASN A 872 -6.12 31.44 44.27
N ILE A 873 -5.51 30.77 45.27
CA ILE A 873 -4.66 29.60 45.02
C ILE A 873 -5.38 28.46 44.28
N ILE A 874 -6.71 28.36 44.36
CA ILE A 874 -7.53 27.35 43.68
C ILE A 874 -7.84 27.78 42.23
N GLU A 875 -8.09 29.07 41.99
CA GLU A 875 -8.27 29.62 40.65
C GLU A 875 -6.95 29.62 39.86
N ALA A 876 -5.84 29.95 40.52
CA ALA A 876 -4.49 29.80 39.97
C ALA A 876 -4.08 28.32 39.84
N ALA A 877 -4.69 27.42 40.63
CA ALA A 877 -4.44 25.98 40.55
C ALA A 877 -4.96 25.38 39.23
N GLY A 878 -6.00 25.94 38.62
CA GLY A 878 -6.63 25.42 37.40
C GLY A 878 -7.04 23.94 37.51
N HIS A 879 -7.36 23.31 36.38
CA HIS A 879 -7.47 21.85 36.33
C HIS A 879 -6.04 21.28 36.46
N MET A 880 -5.75 20.54 37.53
CA MET A 880 -4.41 19.98 37.77
C MET A 880 -4.11 18.84 36.78
N THR A 881 -3.56 19.17 35.62
CA THR A 881 -2.96 18.20 34.70
C THR A 881 -1.48 17.98 35.02
N LYS A 882 -0.90 16.87 34.55
CA LYS A 882 0.53 16.58 34.73
C LYS A 882 1.40 17.70 34.12
N VAL A 883 1.02 18.21 32.95
CA VAL A 883 1.67 19.35 32.29
C VAL A 883 1.60 20.59 33.16
N ASN A 884 0.43 20.92 33.72
CA ASN A 884 0.27 22.08 34.60
C ASN A 884 1.15 22.01 35.87
N LEU A 885 1.33 20.82 36.43
CA LEU A 885 2.23 20.61 37.58
C LEU A 885 3.70 20.77 37.19
N LEU A 886 4.12 20.13 36.09
CA LEU A 886 5.50 20.20 35.60
C LEU A 886 5.88 21.61 35.16
N ARG A 887 4.94 22.33 34.53
CA ARG A 887 5.09 23.75 34.19
C ARG A 887 5.43 24.59 35.41
N ARG A 888 4.77 24.37 36.55
CA ARG A 888 5.05 25.10 37.80
C ARG A 888 6.39 24.75 38.44
N GLN A 889 6.96 23.61 38.07
CA GLN A 889 8.25 23.13 38.56
C GLN A 889 9.40 23.44 37.60
N SER A 890 9.09 23.96 36.40
CA SER A 890 10.05 24.23 35.35
C SER A 890 10.56 25.67 35.44
N ASP A 891 11.86 25.85 35.20
CA ASP A 891 12.48 27.16 35.02
C ASP A 891 12.37 27.67 33.56
N ALA A 892 11.69 26.92 32.68
CA ALA A 892 11.52 27.30 31.29
C ALA A 892 10.67 28.58 31.15
N ILE A 893 11.17 29.54 30.38
CA ILE A 893 10.42 30.76 30.05
C ILE A 893 9.36 30.37 29.01
N GLN A 894 8.09 30.63 29.32
CA GLN A 894 7.01 30.54 28.35
C GLN A 894 6.81 31.88 27.64
N VAL A 895 6.80 31.84 26.32
CA VAL A 895 6.63 33.02 25.46
C VAL A 895 5.36 32.95 24.61
N THR A 896 4.94 34.10 24.12
CA THR A 896 3.90 34.28 23.09
C THR A 896 4.44 35.18 22.00
N ALA A 897 3.73 35.26 20.86
CA ALA A 897 4.11 36.11 19.74
C ALA A 897 3.94 37.60 20.08
N PHE A 898 4.97 38.41 19.84
CA PHE A 898 4.96 39.85 20.11
C PHE A 898 4.22 40.65 19.03
N TYR A 899 4.33 40.23 17.78
CA TYR A 899 3.44 40.66 16.71
C TYR A 899 2.57 39.47 16.32
N PRO A 900 1.42 39.68 15.67
CA PRO A 900 0.67 38.59 15.07
C PRO A 900 1.57 37.66 14.25
N GLU A 901 1.65 36.40 14.65
CA GLU A 901 2.67 35.46 14.19
C GLU A 901 2.42 35.03 12.75
N THR A 902 3.13 35.66 11.81
CA THR A 902 2.85 35.52 10.37
C THR A 902 2.99 34.11 9.79
N ILE A 903 3.63 33.17 10.50
CA ILE A 903 3.69 31.76 10.10
C ILE A 903 2.42 30.97 10.48
N ASN A 904 1.63 31.46 11.44
CA ASN A 904 0.38 30.85 11.88
C ASN A 904 -0.78 31.35 10.98
N GLY A 905 -0.70 30.99 9.70
CA GLY A 905 -1.62 31.41 8.64
C GLY A 905 -2.03 30.26 7.72
N ILE A 906 -2.78 30.55 6.65
CA ILE A 906 -3.40 29.52 5.81
C ILE A 906 -2.75 29.45 4.43
N VAL A 907 -2.31 28.26 4.06
CA VAL A 907 -1.85 27.93 2.69
C VAL A 907 -3.06 27.66 1.79
N LEU A 908 -3.35 28.60 0.88
CA LEU A 908 -4.49 28.52 -0.03
C LEU A 908 -4.18 27.76 -1.32
N SER A 909 -2.95 27.87 -1.81
CA SER A 909 -2.47 27.18 -3.02
C SER A 909 -0.94 27.07 -3.01
N ASN A 910 -0.35 26.61 -4.12
CA ASN A 910 1.11 26.53 -4.29
C ASN A 910 1.80 27.90 -4.46
N SER A 911 1.06 29.01 -4.33
CA SER A 911 1.59 30.37 -4.48
C SER A 911 0.84 31.43 -3.69
N GLN A 912 -0.20 31.07 -2.93
CA GLN A 912 -0.99 32.03 -2.17
C GLN A 912 -1.08 31.62 -0.72
N TYR A 913 -0.76 32.58 0.14
CA TYR A 913 -0.74 32.41 1.59
C TYR A 913 -1.49 33.56 2.25
N VAL A 914 -2.26 33.27 3.30
CA VAL A 914 -2.92 34.28 4.13
C VAL A 914 -2.25 34.30 5.48
N ALA A 915 -1.62 35.42 5.80
CA ALA A 915 -0.95 35.64 7.09
C ALA A 915 -1.79 36.57 7.98
N PRO A 916 -1.68 36.45 9.31
CA PRO A 916 -2.04 37.55 10.19
C PRO A 916 -1.19 38.78 9.85
N ASN A 917 -1.78 39.97 9.96
CA ASN A 917 -1.07 41.23 9.71
C ASN A 917 -0.16 41.55 10.91
N PRO A 918 1.17 41.60 10.75
CA PRO A 918 2.06 41.84 11.88
C PRO A 918 1.94 43.25 12.45
N TRP A 919 1.40 44.22 11.68
CA TRP A 919 1.25 45.61 12.08
C TRP A 919 2.56 46.22 12.64
N GLY A 920 3.68 45.92 12.01
CA GLY A 920 5.00 46.42 12.40
C GLY A 920 5.18 47.92 12.15
N PRO A 921 6.37 48.47 12.47
CA PRO A 921 6.66 49.89 12.35
C PRO A 921 6.57 50.39 10.91
N ILE A 922 5.96 51.57 10.70
CA ILE A 922 5.91 52.21 9.38
C ILE A 922 7.14 53.09 9.16
N ILE A 923 8.00 52.70 8.22
CA ILE A 923 9.16 53.49 7.77
C ILE A 923 9.03 53.70 6.26
N ASP A 924 9.19 54.95 5.81
CA ASP A 924 9.03 55.34 4.40
C ASP A 924 7.70 54.86 3.77
N GLY A 925 6.63 54.85 4.57
CA GLY A 925 5.28 54.45 4.15
C GLY A 925 5.04 52.95 4.07
N LYS A 926 5.97 52.11 4.56
CA LYS A 926 5.85 50.65 4.56
C LYS A 926 5.99 50.06 5.94
N ASP A 927 5.22 49.02 6.22
CA ASP A 927 5.44 48.12 7.36
C ASP A 927 6.68 47.26 7.09
N ILE A 928 7.76 47.53 7.82
CA ILE A 928 9.06 46.87 7.60
C ILE A 928 9.07 45.40 8.00
N ILE A 929 8.17 44.96 8.89
CA ILE A 929 8.03 43.55 9.27
C ILE A 929 7.26 42.82 8.18
N ALA A 930 6.12 43.36 7.73
CA ALA A 930 5.35 42.78 6.63
C ALA A 930 6.17 42.71 5.33
N GLU A 931 6.98 43.72 5.02
CA GLU A 931 7.87 43.71 3.84
C GLU A 931 8.90 42.58 3.94
N ALA A 932 9.52 42.38 5.11
CA ALA A 932 10.50 41.32 5.32
C ALA A 932 9.87 39.91 5.26
N VAL A 933 8.68 39.73 5.83
CA VAL A 933 7.90 38.49 5.75
C VAL A 933 7.51 38.19 4.30
N SER A 934 6.94 39.16 3.59
CA SER A 934 6.60 39.01 2.17
C SER A 934 7.83 38.66 1.33
N ALA A 935 8.97 39.29 1.59
CA ALA A 935 10.22 38.96 0.92
C ALA A 935 10.71 37.55 1.22
N ALA A 936 10.48 37.02 2.43
CA ALA A 936 10.84 35.64 2.79
C ALA A 936 9.99 34.61 2.02
N TYR A 937 8.66 34.79 1.97
CA TYR A 937 7.75 33.94 1.18
C TYR A 937 7.98 34.07 -0.34
N ALA A 938 8.35 35.25 -0.83
CA ALA A 938 8.63 35.45 -2.25
C ALA A 938 9.81 34.61 -2.75
N LYS A 939 10.75 34.20 -1.87
CA LYS A 939 11.87 33.30 -2.23
C LYS A 939 11.41 31.93 -2.73
N ILE A 940 10.19 31.52 -2.38
CA ILE A 940 9.57 30.28 -2.84
C ILE A 940 8.29 30.52 -3.63
N ASN A 941 8.18 31.68 -4.27
CA ASN A 941 7.06 32.00 -5.17
C ASN A 941 5.68 32.05 -4.47
N TYR A 942 5.66 32.42 -3.19
CA TYR A 942 4.42 32.72 -2.48
C TYR A 942 4.14 34.22 -2.44
N ASN A 943 2.88 34.56 -2.69
CA ASN A 943 2.32 35.88 -2.45
C ASN A 943 1.51 35.87 -1.15
N VAL A 944 1.80 36.81 -0.26
CA VAL A 944 1.18 36.91 1.06
C VAL A 944 0.04 37.93 1.02
N SER A 945 -1.14 37.51 1.46
CA SER A 945 -2.24 38.40 1.78
C SER A 945 -2.34 38.53 3.30
N TYR A 946 -2.38 39.77 3.79
CA TYR A 946 -2.49 40.04 5.23
C TYR A 946 -3.94 40.31 5.62
N MET A 947 -4.34 39.83 6.80
CA MET A 947 -5.61 40.18 7.42
C MET A 947 -5.43 40.55 8.88
N ASP A 948 -6.27 41.47 9.36
CA ASP A 948 -6.27 41.84 10.77
C ASP A 948 -6.99 40.79 11.60
N ASP A 949 -6.30 40.26 12.59
CA ASP A 949 -6.85 39.33 13.58
C ASP A 949 -6.49 39.74 15.01
N TRP A 950 -5.95 40.94 15.21
CA TRP A 950 -5.41 41.43 16.49
C TRP A 950 -6.35 41.17 17.67
N PHE A 951 -7.61 41.62 17.55
CA PHE A 951 -8.61 41.47 18.61
C PHE A 951 -9.55 40.27 18.44
N SER A 952 -9.45 39.52 17.33
CA SER A 952 -10.18 38.27 17.17
C SER A 952 -9.42 37.08 17.75
N HIS A 953 -8.10 37.02 17.54
CA HIS A 953 -7.27 35.86 17.89
C HIS A 953 -5.95 36.28 18.58
N HIS A 954 -5.19 37.25 18.05
CA HIS A 954 -3.83 37.55 18.57
C HIS A 954 -3.79 37.86 20.07
N THR A 955 -4.70 38.71 20.57
CA THR A 955 -4.79 39.02 22.02
C THR A 955 -5.21 37.82 22.89
N GLY A 956 -5.66 36.73 22.27
CA GLY A 956 -5.95 35.44 22.90
C GLY A 956 -4.86 34.39 22.67
N ASP A 957 -3.65 34.81 22.29
CA ASP A 957 -2.47 33.97 22.05
C ASP A 957 -2.59 33.00 20.85
N GLY A 958 -3.32 33.36 19.78
CA GLY A 958 -3.38 32.59 18.54
C GLY A 958 -3.65 33.46 17.32
N GLU A 959 -3.58 32.92 16.11
CA GLU A 959 -3.67 33.73 14.88
C GLU A 959 -4.67 33.17 13.86
N VAL A 960 -4.57 33.61 12.59
CA VAL A 960 -5.41 33.17 11.47
C VAL A 960 -5.51 31.65 11.36
N HIS A 961 -4.40 30.91 11.47
CA HIS A 961 -4.45 29.45 11.40
C HIS A 961 -5.22 28.87 12.58
N CYS A 962 -4.91 29.26 13.83
CA CYS A 962 -5.67 28.85 15.02
C CYS A 962 -7.19 29.09 14.92
N GLY A 963 -7.60 30.20 14.30
CA GLY A 963 -9.00 30.58 14.09
C GLY A 963 -9.70 29.88 12.92
N SER A 964 -9.01 29.01 12.19
CA SER A 964 -9.50 28.37 10.96
C SER A 964 -9.14 26.87 10.90
N ASN A 965 -9.64 26.15 9.90
CA ASN A 965 -9.18 24.80 9.58
C ASN A 965 -9.35 24.58 8.06
N ALA A 966 -8.74 23.55 7.48
CA ALA A 966 -8.73 23.30 6.05
C ALA A 966 -9.06 21.85 5.68
N ILE A 967 -10.04 21.67 4.80
CA ILE A 967 -10.30 20.40 4.13
C ILE A 967 -9.54 20.40 2.80
N ARG A 968 -8.73 19.37 2.56
CA ARG A 968 -7.89 19.24 1.35
C ARG A 968 -8.28 18.02 0.50
N ASP A 969 -7.70 17.92 -0.69
CA ASP A 969 -7.84 16.76 -1.58
C ASP A 969 -7.36 15.48 -0.87
N ALA A 970 -8.10 14.39 -1.04
CA ALA A 970 -7.90 13.13 -0.33
C ALA A 970 -7.69 11.93 -1.29
N PHE A 971 -7.39 12.20 -2.56
CA PHE A 971 -7.27 11.18 -3.60
C PHE A 971 -5.81 10.72 -3.83
N ALA A 972 -4.86 11.21 -3.04
CA ALA A 972 -3.50 10.68 -3.04
C ALA A 972 -3.49 9.21 -2.58
N GLN A 973 -2.69 8.39 -3.26
CA GLN A 973 -2.56 6.96 -2.96
C GLN A 973 -1.44 6.76 -1.94
N TRP A 974 -1.78 6.19 -0.77
CA TRP A 974 -0.86 5.97 0.34
C TRP A 974 -0.36 4.53 0.45
N TRP A 975 -1.16 3.56 -0.01
CA TRP A 975 -0.76 2.16 -0.12
C TRP A 975 0.31 2.03 -1.19
#